data_AF-A0AB35L3J6-F1
#
_entry.id   AF-A0AB35L3J6-F1
#
_cell.length_a   1.000
_cell.length_b   1.000
_cell.length_c   1.000
_cell.angle_alpha   90.00
_cell.angle_beta   90.00
_cell.angle_gamma   90.00
#
_symmetry.space_group_name_H-M   'P 1'
#
loop_
_entity.id
_entity.type
_entity.pdbx_description
1 polymer ?
#
loop_
_entity_poly.entity_id
_entity_poly.type
_entity_poly.pdbx_seq_one_letter_code
_entity_poly.pdbx_strand_id
1 'polypeptide(L)'
;MTHLTAWCCGALLAMAAGFAQAQLRLTLEDSALGAAERQASQALLDEAMAALPPRFIEQLDREVRVSWRAGLPSEVYGQVGRFSGIELNAELLPKLVDGSAAENRTGRPHGTQRQELLATLLHELTHLYDRARLWPAAERRHISQCRQRVSSMGPVGLPEDCRGQTERRFTLSDDPRLLDLAGWQQRVGQRGARALDNGQVARSPDSYELTNALEFVAVNLEYFLLDPSYACRRPSLARYLREHFDWTPPSENCTNDYPYLNAGRDFALQPLGRLDPERVYEVDYLLAEANDAWMSRWGHSMLRLVVCAPGRPRGPDCRLDLDHHLVLSYRAFVGDLQLSSWDGLTGVYPSRLFVLPLEQVIDEYTKVELRSLASVPLRLSRDEVEQLVVRAAEQHWSYDGDYYFVSNNCAVETLKLLRSGTGNPRLHALDSILPNGLLELMDARGLADTTVLDDPREALRLGYRFDSFRERYQAMFRVLRERLPITQDNVETWLEQPAETRRNWFAKADLRASAALLLLEQAALRRQLLLAQDELKRRYLTGRAAGDPSLNKAGAALEQILANSGFLSRPAELLEGGYGLPQQQEWERLEISSRERQQQLRQLSDELDGEVRNLLQPERLAELEANEANLVTLGEHLRALHKASGGLELP
;
A
#
# COMPACT_ATOMS: atom_id res chain seq x y z
N MET A 1 63.84 -30.06 35.24
CA MET A 1 62.36 -30.12 35.10
C MET A 1 61.64 -28.86 35.58
N THR A 2 62.31 -27.92 36.27
CA THR A 2 61.74 -26.67 36.80
C THR A 2 61.61 -25.52 35.79
N HIS A 3 62.33 -25.57 34.65
CA HIS A 3 62.25 -24.52 33.62
C HIS A 3 61.12 -24.73 32.60
N LEU A 4 60.64 -25.97 32.42
CA LEU A 4 59.53 -26.29 31.51
C LEU A 4 58.16 -25.93 32.11
N THR A 5 57.99 -26.05 33.43
CA THR A 5 56.76 -25.67 34.13
C THR A 5 56.57 -24.15 34.18
N ALA A 6 57.65 -23.37 34.28
CA ALA A 6 57.59 -21.90 34.24
C ALA A 6 57.16 -21.37 32.85
N TRP A 7 57.58 -22.04 31.77
CA TRP A 7 57.17 -21.69 30.41
C TRP A 7 55.72 -22.08 30.10
N CYS A 8 55.24 -23.22 30.59
CA CYS A 8 53.82 -23.59 30.46
C CYS A 8 52.88 -22.68 31.25
N CYS A 9 53.28 -22.22 32.45
CA CYS A 9 52.47 -21.25 33.21
C CYS A 9 52.47 -19.85 32.57
N GLY A 10 53.57 -19.42 31.95
CA GLY A 10 53.64 -18.16 31.18
C GLY A 10 52.77 -18.19 29.92
N ALA A 11 52.71 -19.32 29.21
CA ALA A 11 51.85 -19.49 28.03
C ALA A 11 50.35 -19.57 28.40
N LEU A 12 50.00 -20.14 29.55
CA LEU A 12 48.62 -20.15 30.07
C LEU A 12 48.17 -18.77 30.59
N LEU A 13 49.05 -17.98 31.19
CA LEU A 13 48.76 -16.59 31.58
C LEU A 13 48.69 -15.65 30.37
N ALA A 14 49.46 -15.89 29.31
CA ALA A 14 49.35 -15.15 28.04
C ALA A 14 48.09 -15.52 27.22
N MET A 15 47.54 -16.73 27.39
CA MET A 15 46.23 -17.10 26.81
C MET A 15 45.03 -16.64 27.66
N ALA A 16 45.24 -16.31 28.94
CA ALA A 16 44.20 -15.77 29.83
C ALA A 16 44.16 -14.22 29.87
N ALA A 17 45.28 -13.55 29.55
CA ALA A 17 45.37 -12.10 29.47
C ALA A 17 45.40 -11.64 28.01
N GLY A 18 44.23 -11.43 27.40
CA GLY A 18 44.17 -10.71 26.13
C GLY A 18 43.12 -11.12 25.09
N PHE A 19 41.99 -11.71 25.46
CA PHE A 19 40.78 -11.40 24.70
C PHE A 19 40.26 -10.06 25.20
N ALA A 20 40.95 -8.97 24.84
CA ALA A 20 40.26 -7.69 24.82
C ALA A 20 39.14 -7.88 23.80
N GLN A 21 37.93 -8.13 24.27
CA GLN A 21 36.78 -8.16 23.39
C GLN A 21 36.68 -6.76 22.79
N ALA A 22 37.10 -6.71 21.52
CA ALA A 22 36.86 -5.64 20.58
C ALA A 22 35.36 -5.34 20.59
N GLN A 23 34.99 -4.18 21.09
CA GLN A 23 33.60 -3.79 21.30
C GLN A 23 33.49 -2.27 21.33
N LEU A 24 32.31 -1.76 21.02
CA LEU A 24 31.99 -0.34 21.15
C LEU A 24 32.22 0.13 22.59
N ARG A 25 32.91 1.27 22.74
CA ARG A 25 33.10 1.95 24.02
C ARG A 25 32.84 3.44 23.85
N LEU A 26 32.00 4.01 24.72
CA LEU A 26 31.78 5.45 24.79
C LEU A 26 32.69 6.05 25.86
N THR A 27 33.47 7.08 25.51
CA THR A 27 34.35 7.78 26.45
C THR A 27 33.95 9.24 26.56
N LEU A 28 33.57 9.68 27.77
CA LEU A 28 33.21 11.07 28.03
C LEU A 28 34.48 11.95 28.05
N GLU A 29 34.50 13.01 27.26
CA GLU A 29 35.48 14.08 27.39
C GLU A 29 35.10 14.96 28.58
N ASP A 30 35.71 14.67 29.72
CA ASP A 30 35.24 15.13 31.03
C ASP A 30 36.06 16.29 31.62
N SER A 31 37.13 16.72 30.92
CA SER A 31 38.12 17.67 31.43
C SER A 31 37.56 19.04 31.79
N ALA A 32 36.43 19.43 31.19
CA ALA A 32 35.76 20.70 31.43
C ALA A 32 34.50 20.56 32.33
N LEU A 33 34.16 19.36 32.80
CA LEU A 33 32.91 19.07 33.49
C LEU A 33 33.07 18.97 35.02
N GLY A 34 32.12 19.57 35.74
CA GLY A 34 31.96 19.39 37.18
C GLY A 34 31.56 17.94 37.55
N ALA A 35 31.60 17.59 38.84
CA ALA A 35 31.29 16.23 39.28
C ALA A 35 29.85 15.78 38.92
N ALA A 36 28.86 16.67 39.11
CA ALA A 36 27.46 16.39 38.80
C ALA A 36 27.21 16.28 37.29
N GLU A 37 27.85 17.14 36.50
CA GLU A 37 27.83 17.08 35.02
C GLU A 37 28.40 15.76 34.50
N ARG A 38 29.52 15.30 35.07
CA ARG A 38 30.12 14.00 34.72
C ARG A 38 29.21 12.85 35.04
N GLN A 39 28.59 12.85 36.23
CA GLN A 39 27.66 11.79 36.63
C GLN A 39 26.43 11.74 35.70
N ALA A 40 25.82 12.89 35.42
CA ALA A 40 24.63 12.96 34.56
C ALA A 40 24.95 12.55 33.11
N SER A 41 26.10 12.99 32.60
CA SER A 41 26.58 12.61 31.26
C SER A 41 26.89 11.11 31.17
N GLN A 42 27.59 10.55 32.15
CA GLN A 42 27.91 9.12 32.17
C GLN A 42 26.64 8.26 32.25
N ALA A 43 25.66 8.66 33.07
CA ALA A 43 24.38 7.96 33.15
C ALA A 43 23.65 7.92 31.80
N LEU A 44 23.71 9.01 31.02
CA LEU A 44 23.16 9.06 29.67
C LEU A 44 23.90 8.12 28.70
N LEU A 45 25.24 8.06 28.78
CA LEU A 45 26.04 7.14 27.96
C LEU A 45 25.76 5.67 28.31
N ASP A 46 25.64 5.36 29.60
CA ASP A 46 25.33 4.01 30.07
C ASP A 46 23.94 3.57 29.62
N GLU A 47 22.95 4.48 29.66
CA GLU A 47 21.60 4.25 29.14
C GLU A 47 21.61 3.99 27.62
N ALA A 48 22.37 4.76 26.86
CA ALA A 48 22.55 4.52 25.42
C ALA A 48 23.18 3.16 25.13
N MET A 49 24.25 2.79 25.86
CA MET A 49 24.90 1.48 25.70
C MET A 49 23.98 0.33 26.08
N ALA A 50 23.13 0.49 27.11
CA ALA A 50 22.18 -0.53 27.54
C ALA A 50 21.03 -0.74 26.54
N ALA A 51 20.66 0.29 25.78
CA ALA A 51 19.62 0.20 24.75
C ALA A 51 20.09 -0.51 23.47
N LEU A 52 21.40 -0.50 23.17
CA LEU A 52 21.92 -1.05 21.91
C LEU A 52 21.84 -2.58 21.84
N PRO A 53 21.60 -3.15 20.63
CA PRO A 53 21.67 -4.59 20.43
C PRO A 53 23.07 -5.14 20.78
N PRO A 54 23.19 -6.32 21.40
CA PRO A 54 24.50 -6.92 21.72
C PRO A 54 25.41 -7.03 20.49
N ARG A 55 24.85 -7.48 19.36
CA ARG A 55 25.57 -7.59 18.09
C ARG A 55 26.04 -6.24 17.54
N PHE A 56 25.33 -5.15 17.82
CA PHE A 56 25.76 -3.80 17.46
C PHE A 56 27.07 -3.46 18.20
N ILE A 57 27.07 -3.68 19.51
CA ILE A 57 28.21 -3.40 20.41
C ILE A 57 29.43 -4.25 20.03
N GLU A 58 29.22 -5.54 19.77
CA GLU A 58 30.29 -6.48 19.41
C GLU A 58 30.92 -6.18 18.03
N GLN A 59 30.11 -5.75 17.06
CA GLN A 59 30.60 -5.54 15.70
C GLN A 59 31.21 -4.15 15.47
N LEU A 60 30.71 -3.12 16.15
CA LEU A 60 31.27 -1.78 16.07
C LEU A 60 32.47 -1.63 17.01
N ASP A 61 33.58 -2.31 16.68
CA ASP A 61 34.82 -2.26 17.45
C ASP A 61 35.51 -0.90 17.33
N ARG A 62 35.09 0.06 18.16
CA ARG A 62 35.64 1.41 18.19
C ARG A 62 35.41 2.10 19.53
N GLU A 63 36.39 2.91 19.93
CA GLU A 63 36.20 3.93 20.97
C GLU A 63 35.60 5.20 20.35
N VAL A 64 34.46 5.64 20.87
CA VAL A 64 33.74 6.83 20.46
C VAL A 64 33.76 7.84 21.60
N ARG A 65 34.50 8.92 21.41
CA ARG A 65 34.52 10.03 22.36
C ARG A 65 33.21 10.81 22.28
N VAL A 66 32.66 11.20 23.43
CA VAL A 66 31.48 12.05 23.53
C VAL A 66 31.84 13.30 24.31
N SER A 67 31.54 14.48 23.78
CA SER A 67 31.85 15.76 24.41
C SER A 67 30.67 16.72 24.38
N TRP A 68 30.64 17.69 25.30
CA TRP A 68 29.67 18.78 25.30
C TRP A 68 30.27 20.01 24.63
N ARG A 69 29.57 20.55 23.65
CA ARG A 69 30.03 21.69 22.84
C ARG A 69 29.12 22.90 23.02
N ALA A 70 29.74 24.03 23.35
CA ALA A 70 29.09 25.33 23.36
C ALA A 70 28.96 25.91 21.94
N GLY A 71 27.92 26.71 21.72
CA GLY A 71 27.70 27.43 20.46
C GLY A 71 27.16 26.55 19.32
N LEU A 72 26.64 25.36 19.63
CA LEU A 72 25.76 24.65 18.72
C LEU A 72 24.42 25.39 18.65
N PRO A 73 23.77 25.47 17.48
CA PRO A 73 22.43 26.06 17.38
C PRO A 73 21.45 25.36 18.34
N SER A 74 20.49 26.11 18.89
CA SER A 74 19.60 25.61 19.95
C SER A 74 18.65 24.49 19.47
N GLU A 75 18.43 24.39 18.17
CA GLU A 75 17.70 23.31 17.51
C GLU A 75 18.51 22.01 17.35
N VAL A 76 19.85 22.08 17.44
CA VAL A 76 20.75 20.93 17.28
C VAL A 76 21.10 20.37 18.65
N TYR A 77 20.68 19.12 18.89
CA TYR A 77 20.96 18.43 20.17
C TYR A 77 22.32 17.73 20.16
N GLY A 78 22.80 17.34 18.99
CA GLY A 78 24.13 16.78 18.79
C GLY A 78 24.49 16.62 17.32
N GLN A 79 25.74 16.24 17.06
CA GLN A 79 26.29 15.97 15.73
C GLN A 79 27.51 15.04 15.81
N VAL A 80 27.86 14.34 14.72
CA VAL A 80 29.21 13.76 14.58
C VAL A 80 30.25 14.87 14.36
N GLY A 81 31.18 15.01 15.30
CA GLY A 81 32.35 15.86 15.18
C GLY A 81 33.36 15.35 14.16
N ARG A 82 33.93 16.25 13.34
CA ARG A 82 34.84 15.92 12.23
C ARG A 82 36.10 15.14 12.65
N PHE A 83 36.53 15.26 13.91
CA PHE A 83 37.71 14.57 14.48
C PHE A 83 37.51 14.08 15.93
N SER A 84 36.33 14.31 16.52
CA SER A 84 36.09 14.33 17.97
C SER A 84 35.10 13.29 18.48
N GLY A 85 34.46 12.50 17.61
CA GLY A 85 33.41 11.56 18.01
C GLY A 85 32.04 12.23 17.98
N ILE A 86 31.23 12.11 19.03
CA ILE A 86 29.88 12.70 19.12
C ILE A 86 29.95 13.98 19.96
N GLU A 87 29.40 15.07 19.46
CA GLU A 87 29.31 16.36 20.17
C GLU A 87 27.85 16.62 20.54
N LEU A 88 27.55 16.79 21.82
CA LEU A 88 26.22 17.15 22.34
C LEU A 88 26.15 18.65 22.67
N ASN A 89 24.96 19.25 22.55
CA ASN A 89 24.78 20.67 22.83
C ASN A 89 24.83 20.98 24.33
N ALA A 90 25.86 21.73 24.74
CA ALA A 90 26.10 22.07 26.14
C ALA A 90 24.95 22.86 26.80
N GLU A 91 24.08 23.53 26.03
CA GLU A 91 22.91 24.22 26.56
C GLU A 91 21.88 23.27 27.19
N LEU A 92 21.92 21.97 26.83
CA LEU A 92 21.00 20.96 27.32
C LEU A 92 21.46 20.31 28.64
N LEU A 93 22.75 20.45 28.98
CA LEU A 93 23.37 19.81 30.13
C LEU A 93 22.80 20.26 31.49
N PRO A 94 22.50 21.55 31.76
CA PRO A 94 22.02 21.97 33.08
C PRO A 94 20.75 21.23 33.54
N LYS A 95 19.76 21.09 32.64
CA LYS A 95 18.51 20.36 32.92
C LYS A 95 18.71 18.85 33.03
N LEU A 96 19.73 18.30 32.37
CA LEU A 96 20.10 16.90 32.53
C LEU A 96 20.67 16.66 33.95
N VAL A 97 21.47 17.61 34.45
CA VAL A 97 22.12 17.53 35.77
C VAL A 97 21.13 17.68 36.92
N ASP A 98 20.20 18.64 36.82
CA ASP A 98 19.19 18.85 37.88
C ASP A 98 18.01 17.86 37.83
N GLY A 99 17.96 17.01 36.79
CA GLY A 99 16.94 15.99 36.57
C GLY A 99 15.67 16.47 35.88
N SER A 100 15.47 17.79 35.70
CA SER A 100 14.28 18.35 35.07
C SER A 100 14.15 17.97 33.59
N ALA A 101 15.22 17.53 32.92
CA ALA A 101 15.18 17.06 31.54
C ALA A 101 14.23 15.86 31.32
N ALA A 102 13.96 15.04 32.36
CA ALA A 102 13.03 13.92 32.26
C ALA A 102 11.56 14.35 32.15
N GLU A 103 11.22 15.56 32.63
CA GLU A 103 9.86 16.10 32.62
C GLU A 103 9.70 17.26 31.62
N ASN A 104 10.82 17.86 31.20
CA ASN A 104 10.84 18.98 30.26
C ASN A 104 10.41 18.54 28.85
N ARG A 105 9.15 18.81 28.51
CA ARG A 105 8.58 18.53 27.18
C ARG A 105 9.17 19.45 26.12
N THR A 106 9.64 18.87 25.02
CA THR A 106 10.38 19.59 23.96
C THR A 106 9.52 19.92 22.74
N GLY A 107 8.33 19.31 22.61
CA GLY A 107 7.53 19.37 21.38
C GLY A 107 8.18 18.66 20.19
N ARG A 108 9.29 17.95 20.43
CA ARG A 108 10.03 17.12 19.48
C ARG A 108 9.56 15.64 19.58
N PRO A 109 9.95 14.77 18.64
CA PRO A 109 9.32 13.46 18.47
C PRO A 109 9.43 12.50 19.67
N HIS A 110 10.54 12.52 20.41
CA HIS A 110 10.77 11.68 21.61
C HIS A 110 10.24 12.33 22.92
N GLY A 111 9.64 13.52 22.81
CA GLY A 111 8.75 14.09 23.80
C GLY A 111 9.41 14.81 24.98
N THR A 112 10.48 14.28 25.59
CA THR A 112 11.19 14.91 26.73
C THR A 112 12.64 15.18 26.39
N GLN A 113 13.24 16.21 26.98
CA GLN A 113 14.64 16.57 26.70
C GLN A 113 15.61 15.43 26.97
N ARG A 114 15.38 14.63 28.01
CA ARG A 114 16.20 13.45 28.30
C ARG A 114 16.10 12.40 27.18
N GLN A 115 14.89 12.09 26.74
CA GLN A 115 14.68 11.11 25.65
C GLN A 115 15.23 11.61 24.32
N GLU A 116 15.12 12.91 24.02
CA GLU A 116 15.74 13.52 22.84
C GLU A 116 17.28 13.43 22.87
N LEU A 117 17.91 13.64 24.04
CA LEU A 117 19.35 13.46 24.21
C LEU A 117 19.79 12.01 24.00
N LEU A 118 19.02 11.05 24.54
CA LEU A 118 19.26 9.62 24.35
C LEU A 118 19.12 9.21 22.89
N ALA A 119 18.02 9.61 22.25
CA ALA A 119 17.77 9.38 20.83
C ALA A 119 18.88 9.98 19.96
N THR A 120 19.33 11.20 20.26
CA THR A 120 20.46 11.85 19.55
C THR A 120 21.73 11.00 19.64
N LEU A 121 22.08 10.45 20.82
CA LEU A 121 23.24 9.56 20.93
C LEU A 121 23.08 8.29 20.09
N LEU A 122 21.91 7.65 20.16
CA LEU A 122 21.62 6.44 19.38
C LEU A 122 21.65 6.72 17.87
N HIS A 123 21.12 7.87 17.44
CA HIS A 123 21.16 8.35 16.06
C HIS A 123 22.59 8.41 15.53
N GLU A 124 23.47 9.12 16.25
CA GLU A 124 24.85 9.31 15.83
C GLU A 124 25.66 8.01 15.88
N LEU A 125 25.40 7.14 16.86
CA LEU A 125 25.98 5.80 16.90
C LEU A 125 25.53 4.95 15.71
N THR A 126 24.28 5.08 15.30
CA THR A 126 23.73 4.39 14.12
C THR A 126 24.46 4.79 12.86
N HIS A 127 24.75 6.08 12.66
CA HIS A 127 25.58 6.52 11.54
C HIS A 127 26.99 5.90 11.56
N LEU A 128 27.61 5.76 12.74
CA LEU A 128 28.92 5.12 12.86
C LEU A 128 28.85 3.63 12.48
N TYR A 129 27.84 2.91 12.96
CA TYR A 129 27.60 1.50 12.62
C TYR A 129 27.36 1.31 11.12
N ASP A 130 26.51 2.15 10.54
CA ASP A 130 26.12 2.04 9.15
C ASP A 130 27.30 2.34 8.20
N ARG A 131 28.18 3.27 8.57
CA ARG A 131 29.41 3.58 7.83
C ARG A 131 30.51 2.51 7.98
N ALA A 132 30.42 1.62 8.96
CA ALA A 132 31.47 0.65 9.28
C ALA A 132 31.51 -0.58 8.36
N ARG A 133 30.53 -0.75 7.44
CA ARG A 133 30.48 -1.86 6.45
C ARG A 133 30.53 -3.25 7.10
N LEU A 134 29.70 -3.45 8.11
CA LEU A 134 29.69 -4.63 8.97
C LEU A 134 28.92 -5.82 8.35
N TRP A 135 29.05 -6.01 7.03
CA TRP A 135 28.35 -7.08 6.32
C TRP A 135 28.80 -8.47 6.79
N PRO A 136 27.86 -9.42 6.97
CA PRO A 136 28.16 -10.84 7.12
C PRO A 136 29.11 -11.36 6.02
N ALA A 137 29.90 -12.39 6.34
CA ALA A 137 30.93 -12.90 5.44
C ALA A 137 30.37 -13.40 4.08
N ALA A 138 29.16 -13.95 4.05
CA ALA A 138 28.50 -14.36 2.81
C ALA A 138 28.14 -13.14 1.94
N GLU A 139 27.49 -12.13 2.53
CA GLU A 139 27.10 -10.90 1.84
C GLU A 139 28.31 -10.11 1.35
N ARG A 140 29.37 -9.99 2.18
CA ARG A 140 30.62 -9.34 1.78
C ARG A 140 31.25 -10.00 0.55
N ARG A 141 31.24 -11.34 0.49
CA ARG A 141 31.74 -12.10 -0.67
C ARG A 141 30.86 -11.81 -1.89
N HIS A 142 29.54 -11.82 -1.73
CA HIS A 142 28.59 -11.51 -2.79
C HIS A 142 28.81 -10.10 -3.38
N ILE A 143 28.86 -9.07 -2.53
CA ILE A 143 29.14 -7.68 -2.92
C ILE A 143 30.47 -7.59 -3.67
N SER A 144 31.53 -8.23 -3.17
CA SER A 144 32.84 -8.24 -3.84
C SER A 144 32.79 -8.90 -5.21
N GLN A 145 32.08 -10.02 -5.35
CA GLN A 145 31.92 -10.73 -6.63
C GLN A 145 31.15 -9.87 -7.64
N CYS A 146 30.05 -9.24 -7.21
CA CYS A 146 29.27 -8.35 -8.07
C CYS A 146 30.10 -7.14 -8.52
N ARG A 147 30.91 -6.55 -7.62
CA ARG A 147 31.86 -5.47 -7.97
C ARG A 147 32.91 -5.89 -8.98
N GLN A 148 33.47 -7.09 -8.83
CA GLN A 148 34.43 -7.62 -9.78
C GLN A 148 33.80 -7.89 -11.15
N ARG A 149 32.55 -8.38 -11.17
CA ARG A 149 31.82 -8.60 -12.43
C ARG A 149 31.50 -7.29 -13.14
N VAL A 150 31.01 -6.27 -12.43
CA VAL A 150 30.70 -4.98 -13.07
C VAL A 150 31.97 -4.28 -13.58
N SER A 151 33.09 -4.40 -12.88
CA SER A 151 34.36 -3.80 -13.33
C SER A 151 34.96 -4.51 -14.55
N SER A 152 34.71 -5.82 -14.70
CA SER A 152 35.24 -6.61 -15.82
C SER A 152 34.32 -6.65 -17.04
N MET A 153 33.01 -6.75 -16.84
CA MET A 153 32.00 -6.95 -17.91
C MET A 153 31.16 -5.70 -18.17
N GLY A 154 31.24 -4.68 -17.31
CA GLY A 154 30.31 -3.55 -17.33
C GLY A 154 28.94 -3.89 -16.72
N PRO A 155 28.01 -2.93 -16.70
CA PRO A 155 26.68 -3.11 -16.10
C PRO A 155 25.74 -3.97 -16.96
N VAL A 156 26.04 -4.14 -18.26
CA VAL A 156 25.21 -4.94 -19.18
C VAL A 156 25.58 -6.41 -19.02
N GLY A 157 24.62 -7.24 -18.58
CA GLY A 157 24.84 -8.67 -18.36
C GLY A 157 25.21 -9.07 -16.94
N LEU A 158 25.10 -8.14 -15.97
CA LEU A 158 25.16 -8.50 -14.56
C LEU A 158 24.05 -9.51 -14.22
N PRO A 159 24.36 -10.56 -13.46
CA PRO A 159 23.32 -11.48 -13.04
C PRO A 159 22.34 -10.82 -12.09
N GLU A 160 21.13 -11.38 -12.04
CA GLU A 160 19.98 -10.80 -11.35
C GLU A 160 20.22 -10.55 -9.86
N ASP A 161 20.99 -11.43 -9.23
CA ASP A 161 21.39 -11.37 -7.81
C ASP A 161 22.37 -10.23 -7.49
N CYS A 162 23.02 -9.64 -8.49
CA CYS A 162 23.90 -8.48 -8.34
C CYS A 162 23.16 -7.14 -8.38
N ARG A 163 21.85 -7.12 -8.64
CA ARG A 163 21.06 -5.88 -8.65
C ARG A 163 21.08 -5.22 -7.26
N GLY A 164 21.51 -3.96 -7.22
CA GLY A 164 21.67 -3.19 -5.98
C GLY A 164 22.90 -3.55 -5.13
N GLN A 165 23.71 -4.53 -5.54
CA GLN A 165 24.86 -4.98 -4.75
C GLN A 165 26.17 -4.27 -5.10
N THR A 166 26.31 -3.79 -6.33
CA THR A 166 27.56 -3.20 -6.84
C THR A 166 27.95 -1.91 -6.14
N GLU A 167 26.96 -1.14 -5.67
CA GLU A 167 27.12 0.21 -5.13
C GLU A 167 27.13 0.27 -3.58
N ARG A 168 27.00 -0.87 -2.88
CA ARG A 168 26.93 -0.97 -1.39
C ARG A 168 28.11 -0.33 -0.66
N ARG A 169 27.96 0.86 -0.10
CA ARG A 169 28.92 1.61 0.73
C ARG A 169 28.66 1.47 2.23
N PHE A 170 27.45 1.14 2.63
CA PHE A 170 26.96 1.13 4.01
C PHE A 170 26.50 -0.25 4.45
N THR A 171 26.37 -0.46 5.76
CA THR A 171 25.92 -1.73 6.33
C THR A 171 24.43 -1.96 6.00
N LEU A 172 23.59 -0.94 6.24
CA LEU A 172 22.13 -0.96 6.18
C LEU A 172 21.57 0.02 5.14
N SER A 173 22.01 1.28 5.13
CA SER A 173 21.30 2.36 4.39
C SER A 173 21.29 2.24 2.88
N ASP A 174 22.07 1.33 2.30
CA ASP A 174 21.99 0.98 0.88
C ASP A 174 21.66 -0.49 0.64
N ASP A 175 21.21 -1.20 1.67
CA ASP A 175 20.72 -2.55 1.53
C ASP A 175 19.48 -2.60 0.63
N PRO A 176 19.46 -3.44 -0.44
CA PRO A 176 18.34 -3.51 -1.36
C PRO A 176 17.00 -3.80 -0.69
N ARG A 177 16.98 -4.68 0.32
CA ARG A 177 15.76 -5.07 1.03
C ARG A 177 15.28 -3.93 1.91
N LEU A 178 16.19 -3.28 2.64
CA LEU A 178 15.86 -2.10 3.44
C LEU A 178 15.34 -0.97 2.56
N LEU A 179 16.01 -0.62 1.46
CA LEU A 179 15.58 0.45 0.56
C LEU A 179 14.16 0.22 0.01
N ASP A 180 13.81 -1.04 -0.29
CA ASP A 180 12.45 -1.40 -0.72
C ASP A 180 11.40 -1.22 0.39
N LEU A 181 11.78 -1.43 1.66
CA LEU A 181 10.92 -1.15 2.83
C LEU A 181 10.84 0.33 3.14
N ALA A 182 11.95 1.05 2.99
CA ALA A 182 12.10 2.44 3.36
C ALA A 182 11.44 3.41 2.36
N GLY A 183 11.20 2.97 1.12
CA GLY A 183 10.48 3.75 0.10
C GLY A 183 11.31 4.16 -1.11
N TRP A 184 12.63 4.00 -1.03
CA TRP A 184 13.54 4.10 -2.18
C TRP A 184 13.56 2.80 -2.99
N GLN A 185 12.37 2.37 -3.41
CA GLN A 185 12.15 1.09 -4.07
C GLN A 185 12.87 1.00 -5.42
N GLN A 186 13.15 -0.23 -5.85
CA GLN A 186 13.67 -0.48 -7.19
C GLN A 186 12.64 -0.07 -8.26
N ARG A 187 13.05 0.79 -9.20
CA ARG A 187 12.25 1.17 -10.37
C ARG A 187 12.14 0.00 -11.35
N VAL A 188 10.92 -0.25 -11.81
CA VAL A 188 10.60 -1.29 -12.79
C VAL A 188 10.96 -0.80 -14.20
N GLY A 189 11.58 -1.65 -15.01
CA GLY A 189 11.99 -1.30 -16.37
C GLY A 189 13.28 -0.49 -16.45
N GLN A 190 13.90 -0.16 -15.31
CA GLN A 190 15.13 0.63 -15.22
C GLN A 190 16.30 -0.15 -14.61
N ARG A 191 16.28 -1.50 -14.78
CA ARG A 191 17.40 -2.41 -14.47
C ARG A 191 18.05 -2.18 -13.10
N GLY A 192 17.26 -2.08 -12.04
CA GLY A 192 17.78 -1.97 -10.68
C GLY A 192 17.99 -0.55 -10.17
N ALA A 193 17.79 0.48 -11.00
CA ALA A 193 17.84 1.86 -10.53
C ALA A 193 16.80 2.12 -9.43
N ARG A 194 17.15 2.93 -8.44
CA ARG A 194 16.28 3.24 -7.28
C ARG A 194 15.43 4.48 -7.53
N ALA A 195 14.28 4.57 -6.85
CA ALA A 195 13.52 5.81 -6.76
C ALA A 195 14.37 6.88 -6.04
N LEU A 196 14.24 8.14 -6.49
CA LEU A 196 14.95 9.26 -5.86
C LEU A 196 14.09 9.88 -4.75
N ASP A 197 12.78 9.95 -4.99
CA ASP A 197 11.79 10.44 -4.04
C ASP A 197 11.21 9.29 -3.22
N ASN A 198 10.71 9.62 -2.03
CA ASN A 198 10.08 8.68 -1.12
C ASN A 198 8.59 9.00 -0.97
N GLY A 199 7.74 8.11 -1.47
CA GLY A 199 6.28 8.25 -1.38
C GLY A 199 5.69 7.86 -0.01
N GLN A 200 6.48 7.39 0.95
CA GLN A 200 5.99 7.03 2.30
C GLN A 200 5.92 8.26 3.22
N VAL A 201 5.29 9.33 2.75
CA VAL A 201 5.27 10.65 3.40
C VAL A 201 4.29 10.73 4.57
N ALA A 202 3.27 9.87 4.59
CA ALA A 202 2.24 9.90 5.60
C ALA A 202 2.61 9.00 6.80
N ARG A 203 2.12 9.37 7.99
CA ARG A 203 2.34 8.58 9.22
C ARG A 203 3.83 8.35 9.52
N SER A 204 4.65 9.37 9.28
CA SER A 204 6.07 9.38 9.66
C SER A 204 6.23 9.73 11.16
N PRO A 205 7.08 9.03 11.93
CA PRO A 205 7.39 9.40 13.31
C PRO A 205 8.17 10.72 13.39
N ASP A 206 9.05 10.96 12.43
CA ASP A 206 9.84 12.18 12.28
C ASP A 206 10.13 12.36 10.79
N SER A 207 9.71 13.49 10.22
CA SER A 207 9.89 13.80 8.80
C SER A 207 11.35 13.83 8.36
N TYR A 208 12.28 13.98 9.31
CA TYR A 208 13.71 13.90 9.04
C TYR A 208 14.13 12.56 8.41
N GLU A 209 13.42 11.46 8.71
CA GLU A 209 13.70 10.14 8.14
C GLU A 209 13.62 10.11 6.60
N LEU A 210 12.84 11.02 6.00
CA LEU A 210 12.59 11.07 4.56
C LEU A 210 13.68 11.83 3.80
N THR A 211 14.62 12.46 4.51
CA THR A 211 15.69 13.28 3.91
C THR A 211 16.61 12.44 3.03
N ASN A 212 17.06 11.29 3.53
CA ASN A 212 17.82 10.29 2.78
C ASN A 212 17.87 8.96 3.56
N ALA A 213 18.37 7.89 2.93
CA ALA A 213 18.40 6.56 3.53
C ALA A 213 19.33 6.42 4.77
N LEU A 214 20.32 7.30 4.97
CA LEU A 214 21.13 7.33 6.19
C LEU A 214 20.29 7.81 7.37
N GLU A 215 19.59 8.94 7.19
CA GLU A 215 18.68 9.46 8.22
C GLU A 215 17.52 8.52 8.48
N PHE A 216 17.00 7.87 7.44
CA PHE A 216 15.95 6.88 7.59
C PHE A 216 16.33 5.77 8.57
N VAL A 217 17.53 5.20 8.42
CA VAL A 217 18.02 4.13 9.29
C VAL A 217 18.25 4.64 10.71
N ALA A 218 18.87 5.81 10.86
CA ALA A 218 19.16 6.38 12.17
C ALA A 218 17.87 6.67 12.96
N VAL A 219 16.92 7.39 12.35
CA VAL A 219 15.60 7.67 12.93
C VAL A 219 14.90 6.35 13.28
N ASN A 220 14.78 5.42 12.34
CA ASN A 220 14.05 4.18 12.61
C ASN A 220 14.74 3.29 13.66
N LEU A 221 16.06 3.35 13.80
CA LEU A 221 16.75 2.62 14.87
C LEU A 221 16.49 3.27 16.23
N GLU A 222 16.41 4.60 16.34
CA GLU A 222 15.99 5.26 17.59
C GLU A 222 14.63 4.73 18.05
N TYR A 223 13.64 4.75 17.17
CA TYR A 223 12.30 4.29 17.51
C TYR A 223 12.26 2.78 17.78
N PHE A 224 12.99 1.97 17.01
CA PHE A 224 13.09 0.55 17.30
C PHE A 224 13.61 0.28 18.72
N LEU A 225 14.60 1.06 19.18
CA LEU A 225 15.23 0.87 20.49
C LEU A 225 14.45 1.52 21.64
N LEU A 226 13.77 2.64 21.40
CA LEU A 226 13.18 3.49 22.44
C LEU A 226 11.65 3.43 22.51
N ASP A 227 10.95 3.03 21.44
CA ASP A 227 9.49 2.94 21.40
C ASP A 227 9.03 1.46 21.51
N PRO A 228 8.48 1.04 22.66
CA PRO A 228 7.96 -0.33 22.85
C PRO A 228 6.88 -0.73 21.83
N SER A 229 6.20 0.23 21.20
CA SER A 229 5.15 0.01 20.21
C SER A 229 5.68 -0.07 18.76
N TYR A 230 6.97 0.13 18.52
CA TYR A 230 7.55 0.20 17.16
C TYR A 230 7.26 -1.05 16.32
N ALA A 231 7.35 -2.24 16.91
CA ALA A 231 7.07 -3.49 16.21
C ALA A 231 5.61 -3.60 15.73
N CYS A 232 4.67 -2.95 16.42
CA CYS A 232 3.26 -2.92 16.05
C CYS A 232 2.96 -1.81 15.03
N ARG A 233 3.77 -0.75 15.03
CA ARG A 233 3.62 0.39 14.10
C ARG A 233 4.30 0.16 12.75
N ARG A 234 5.49 -0.45 12.74
CA ARG A 234 6.32 -0.72 11.55
C ARG A 234 6.83 -2.18 11.55
N PRO A 235 5.91 -3.17 11.50
CA PRO A 235 6.25 -4.58 11.61
C PRO A 235 7.28 -5.07 10.58
N SER A 236 7.25 -4.55 9.33
CA SER A 236 8.21 -4.98 8.30
C SER A 236 9.64 -4.56 8.64
N LEU A 237 9.82 -3.33 9.14
CA LEU A 237 11.14 -2.80 9.52
C LEU A 237 11.62 -3.40 10.84
N ALA A 238 10.72 -3.55 11.82
CA ALA A 238 11.05 -4.20 13.09
C ALA A 238 11.54 -5.64 12.87
N ARG A 239 10.88 -6.39 11.97
CA ARG A 239 11.35 -7.72 11.57
C ARG A 239 12.73 -7.68 10.92
N TYR A 240 12.96 -6.76 9.96
CA TYR A 240 14.25 -6.60 9.30
C TYR A 240 15.38 -6.31 10.32
N LEU A 241 15.15 -5.38 11.25
CA LEU A 241 16.14 -5.03 12.28
C LEU A 241 16.39 -6.19 13.25
N ARG A 242 15.33 -6.91 13.66
CA ARG A 242 15.45 -8.11 14.49
C ARG A 242 16.27 -9.20 13.82
N GLU A 243 16.04 -9.46 12.54
CA GLU A 243 16.81 -10.44 11.76
C GLU A 243 18.28 -10.01 11.60
N HIS A 244 18.53 -8.72 11.35
CA HIS A 244 19.87 -8.17 11.20
C HIS A 244 20.69 -8.28 12.50
N PHE A 245 20.10 -7.90 13.63
CA PHE A 245 20.78 -7.90 14.93
C PHE A 245 20.70 -9.23 15.67
N ASP A 246 19.83 -10.15 15.24
CA ASP A 246 19.47 -11.37 15.98
C ASP A 246 19.04 -11.07 17.43
N TRP A 247 18.26 -9.99 17.57
CA TRP A 247 17.90 -9.41 18.86
C TRP A 247 16.65 -8.54 18.73
N THR A 248 15.86 -8.46 19.80
CA THR A 248 14.69 -7.56 19.89
C THR A 248 14.70 -6.82 21.23
N PRO A 249 14.35 -5.52 21.24
CA PRO A 249 14.12 -4.79 22.47
C PRO A 249 12.82 -5.26 23.14
N PRO A 250 12.60 -4.89 24.42
CA PRO A 250 11.31 -5.05 25.05
C PRO A 250 10.22 -4.36 24.23
N SER A 251 9.20 -5.11 23.82
CA SER A 251 8.10 -4.59 22.99
C SER A 251 6.74 -4.88 23.62
N GLU A 252 5.76 -4.07 23.25
CA GLU A 252 4.35 -4.34 23.56
C GLU A 252 3.84 -5.56 22.77
N ASN A 253 2.76 -6.16 23.27
CA ASN A 253 2.07 -7.23 22.55
C ASN A 253 1.23 -6.64 21.43
N CYS A 254 1.61 -6.89 20.17
CA CYS A 254 0.85 -6.45 19.02
C CYS A 254 -0.42 -7.30 18.83
N THR A 255 -1.45 -6.69 18.26
CA THR A 255 -2.57 -7.46 17.70
C THR A 255 -2.10 -8.20 16.45
N ASN A 256 -2.67 -9.38 16.21
CA ASN A 256 -2.35 -10.17 15.00
C ASN A 256 -3.13 -9.69 13.76
N ASP A 257 -4.10 -8.79 13.94
CA ASP A 257 -4.91 -8.22 12.87
C ASP A 257 -4.46 -6.81 12.49
N TYR A 258 -4.64 -6.48 11.20
CA TYR A 258 -4.20 -5.22 10.63
C TYR A 258 -5.40 -4.35 10.22
N PRO A 259 -5.45 -3.09 10.68
CA PRO A 259 -6.52 -2.18 10.32
C PRO A 259 -6.44 -1.78 8.85
N TYR A 260 -7.58 -1.60 8.20
CA TYR A 260 -7.68 -1.01 6.87
C TYR A 260 -8.97 -0.19 6.72
N LEU A 261 -8.94 0.77 5.80
CA LEU A 261 -10.10 1.52 5.36
C LEU A 261 -10.65 0.86 4.08
N ASN A 262 -11.86 0.35 4.17
CA ASN A 262 -12.62 -0.18 3.05
C ASN A 262 -13.06 0.99 2.15
N ALA A 263 -12.47 1.08 0.96
CA ALA A 263 -12.84 2.09 -0.04
C ALA A 263 -14.07 1.68 -0.88
N GLY A 264 -14.98 0.94 -0.25
CA GLY A 264 -16.21 0.46 -0.86
C GLY A 264 -17.16 1.60 -1.23
N ARG A 265 -17.92 1.42 -2.32
CA ARG A 265 -18.98 2.38 -2.72
C ARG A 265 -20.28 2.23 -1.91
N ASP A 266 -20.39 1.15 -1.13
CA ASP A 266 -21.56 0.89 -0.30
C ASP A 266 -21.43 1.58 1.07
N PHE A 267 -22.05 2.75 1.18
CA PHE A 267 -22.13 3.52 2.43
C PHE A 267 -22.96 2.84 3.53
N ALA A 268 -23.58 1.67 3.28
CA ALA A 268 -24.20 0.85 4.31
C ALA A 268 -23.20 -0.07 5.03
N LEU A 269 -22.06 -0.41 4.41
CA LEU A 269 -21.01 -1.22 5.03
C LEU A 269 -20.16 -0.39 6.00
N GLN A 270 -19.59 -1.04 7.02
CA GLN A 270 -18.62 -0.38 7.88
C GLN A 270 -17.36 -0.04 7.05
N PRO A 271 -16.94 1.24 7.00
CA PRO A 271 -15.78 1.66 6.22
C PRO A 271 -14.46 1.17 6.84
N LEU A 272 -14.47 0.70 8.08
CA LEU A 272 -13.30 0.26 8.81
C LEU A 272 -13.32 -1.26 8.96
N GLY A 273 -12.23 -1.92 8.58
CA GLY A 273 -12.06 -3.37 8.70
C GLY A 273 -10.74 -3.74 9.35
N ARG A 274 -10.66 -4.99 9.81
CA ARG A 274 -9.43 -5.62 10.29
C ARG A 274 -9.18 -6.91 9.55
N LEU A 275 -7.95 -7.11 9.11
CA LEU A 275 -7.52 -8.31 8.41
C LEU A 275 -6.52 -9.08 9.26
N ASP A 276 -6.93 -10.26 9.70
CA ASP A 276 -6.03 -11.26 10.26
C ASP A 276 -5.32 -12.00 9.10
N PRO A 277 -3.98 -11.91 8.97
CA PRO A 277 -3.24 -12.64 7.95
C PRO A 277 -3.51 -14.15 7.98
N GLU A 278 -3.76 -14.76 9.14
CA GLU A 278 -4.01 -16.21 9.27
C GLU A 278 -5.22 -16.67 8.44
N ARG A 279 -6.20 -15.78 8.25
CA ARG A 279 -7.40 -16.04 7.43
C ARG A 279 -7.14 -15.96 5.92
N VAL A 280 -6.02 -15.39 5.48
CA VAL A 280 -5.70 -15.31 4.05
C VAL A 280 -5.17 -16.66 3.60
N TYR A 281 -5.92 -17.41 2.80
CA TYR A 281 -5.50 -18.71 2.28
C TYR A 281 -4.38 -18.58 1.26
N GLU A 282 -4.55 -17.68 0.29
CA GLU A 282 -3.62 -17.45 -0.81
C GLU A 282 -3.81 -16.03 -1.37
N VAL A 283 -2.90 -15.63 -2.26
CA VAL A 283 -2.95 -14.36 -2.97
C VAL A 283 -2.95 -14.62 -4.47
N ASP A 284 -3.95 -14.07 -5.15
CA ASP A 284 -4.06 -14.17 -6.60
C ASP A 284 -3.59 -12.86 -7.25
N TYR A 285 -2.91 -12.97 -8.39
CA TYR A 285 -2.80 -11.88 -9.34
C TYR A 285 -4.13 -11.72 -10.08
N LEU A 286 -4.86 -10.65 -9.75
CA LEU A 286 -6.16 -10.35 -10.34
C LEU A 286 -5.97 -9.40 -11.53
N LEU A 287 -6.34 -9.85 -12.71
CA LEU A 287 -6.12 -9.17 -13.97
C LEU A 287 -7.46 -8.90 -14.68
N ALA A 288 -7.76 -7.63 -14.93
CA ALA A 288 -8.80 -7.26 -15.88
C ALA A 288 -8.25 -7.32 -17.31
N GLU A 289 -8.82 -8.18 -18.15
CA GLU A 289 -8.36 -8.41 -19.53
C GLU A 289 -8.46 -7.14 -20.38
N ALA A 290 -7.64 -7.01 -21.43
CA ALA A 290 -7.67 -5.85 -22.30
C ALA A 290 -9.01 -5.67 -23.02
N ASN A 291 -9.39 -4.42 -23.34
CA ASN A 291 -10.51 -4.12 -24.25
C ASN A 291 -10.11 -3.11 -25.35
N ASP A 292 -11.06 -2.76 -26.22
CA ASP A 292 -10.84 -1.85 -27.35
C ASP A 292 -10.65 -0.38 -26.95
N ALA A 293 -10.93 0.00 -25.69
CA ALA A 293 -10.76 1.36 -25.21
C ALA A 293 -9.27 1.68 -24.95
N TRP A 294 -8.80 2.85 -25.39
CA TRP A 294 -7.39 3.26 -25.34
C TRP A 294 -6.74 3.08 -23.96
N MET A 295 -7.43 3.41 -22.87
CA MET A 295 -6.92 3.32 -21.48
C MET A 295 -6.90 1.90 -20.91
N SER A 296 -7.60 0.95 -21.54
CA SER A 296 -7.81 -0.41 -21.05
C SER A 296 -7.18 -1.48 -21.97
N ARG A 297 -6.46 -1.06 -23.01
CA ARG A 297 -5.77 -1.91 -23.99
C ARG A 297 -4.69 -2.84 -23.43
N TRP A 298 -4.16 -2.53 -22.24
CA TRP A 298 -3.04 -3.27 -21.65
C TRP A 298 -3.43 -4.07 -20.40
N GLY A 299 -4.71 -4.06 -20.03
CA GLY A 299 -5.21 -4.68 -18.81
C GLY A 299 -5.11 -3.77 -17.58
N HIS A 300 -5.63 -4.23 -16.45
CA HIS A 300 -5.40 -3.62 -15.13
C HIS A 300 -5.06 -4.70 -14.11
N SER A 301 -3.96 -4.53 -13.38
CA SER A 301 -3.49 -5.50 -12.39
C SER A 301 -3.81 -5.08 -10.96
N MET A 302 -4.20 -6.07 -10.18
CA MET A 302 -4.51 -5.97 -8.76
C MET A 302 -4.04 -7.25 -8.07
N LEU A 303 -4.09 -7.30 -6.74
CA LEU A 303 -3.94 -8.54 -5.99
C LEU A 303 -5.25 -8.85 -5.28
N ARG A 304 -5.74 -10.08 -5.39
CA ARG A 304 -6.87 -10.56 -4.60
C ARG A 304 -6.33 -11.36 -3.42
N LEU A 305 -6.77 -11.01 -2.22
CA LEU A 305 -6.60 -11.80 -1.02
C LEU A 305 -7.77 -12.78 -0.93
N VAL A 306 -7.48 -14.08 -1.00
CA VAL A 306 -8.48 -15.14 -0.79
C VAL A 306 -8.63 -15.34 0.72
N VAL A 307 -9.58 -14.64 1.31
CA VAL A 307 -9.83 -14.61 2.76
C VAL A 307 -10.92 -15.62 3.13
N CYS A 308 -10.60 -16.53 4.05
CA CYS A 308 -11.56 -17.47 4.61
C CYS A 308 -12.62 -16.77 5.46
N ALA A 309 -13.87 -17.24 5.38
CA ALA A 309 -14.95 -16.82 6.27
C ALA A 309 -14.56 -17.04 7.75
N PRO A 310 -15.06 -16.21 8.69
CA PRO A 310 -14.82 -16.41 10.11
C PRO A 310 -15.18 -17.83 10.57
N GLY A 311 -14.24 -18.49 11.26
CA GLY A 311 -14.42 -19.88 11.72
C GLY A 311 -14.17 -20.96 10.67
N ARG A 312 -13.95 -20.62 9.39
CA ARG A 312 -13.54 -21.59 8.36
C ARG A 312 -12.05 -21.91 8.49
N PRO A 313 -11.65 -23.20 8.54
CA PRO A 313 -10.25 -23.58 8.45
C PRO A 313 -9.63 -23.14 7.12
N ARG A 314 -8.39 -22.66 7.16
CA ARG A 314 -7.66 -22.24 5.97
C ARG A 314 -7.48 -23.42 5.00
N GLY A 315 -7.94 -23.26 3.76
CA GLY A 315 -7.84 -24.27 2.71
C GLY A 315 -8.54 -23.87 1.40
N PRO A 316 -8.56 -24.75 0.39
CA PRO A 316 -9.13 -24.46 -0.93
C PRO A 316 -10.58 -23.97 -0.91
N ASP A 317 -11.38 -24.43 0.07
CA ASP A 317 -12.78 -24.02 0.21
C ASP A 317 -12.95 -22.53 0.51
N CYS A 318 -11.91 -21.85 1.00
CA CYS A 318 -11.95 -20.41 1.21
C CYS A 318 -12.23 -19.64 -0.09
N ARG A 319 -11.91 -20.21 -1.27
CA ARG A 319 -12.25 -19.59 -2.56
C ARG A 319 -13.74 -19.37 -2.78
N LEU A 320 -14.59 -20.08 -2.05
CA LEU A 320 -16.04 -19.95 -2.13
C LEU A 320 -16.59 -18.80 -1.27
N ASP A 321 -15.77 -18.22 -0.38
CA ASP A 321 -16.13 -17.13 0.53
C ASP A 321 -15.94 -15.75 -0.15
N LEU A 322 -16.55 -15.57 -1.33
CA LEU A 322 -16.32 -14.41 -2.20
C LEU A 322 -16.63 -13.06 -1.54
N ASP A 323 -17.55 -13.05 -0.59
CA ASP A 323 -17.98 -11.89 0.21
C ASP A 323 -16.92 -11.43 1.23
N HIS A 324 -15.98 -12.31 1.59
CA HIS A 324 -14.88 -12.00 2.49
C HIS A 324 -13.59 -11.60 1.76
N HIS A 325 -13.50 -11.84 0.46
CA HIS A 325 -12.31 -11.54 -0.32
C HIS A 325 -12.07 -10.04 -0.48
N LEU A 326 -10.80 -9.67 -0.42
CA LEU A 326 -10.35 -8.29 -0.57
C LEU A 326 -9.48 -8.16 -1.82
N VAL A 327 -9.52 -6.99 -2.44
CA VAL A 327 -8.69 -6.64 -3.59
C VAL A 327 -7.82 -5.45 -3.21
N LEU A 328 -6.52 -5.65 -3.33
CA LEU A 328 -5.50 -4.63 -3.23
C LEU A 328 -5.29 -4.03 -4.63
N SER A 329 -5.68 -2.77 -4.80
CA SER A 329 -5.60 -2.09 -6.10
C SER A 329 -4.89 -0.75 -5.96
N TYR A 330 -3.79 -0.58 -6.69
CA TYR A 330 -3.29 0.76 -6.97
C TYR A 330 -4.18 1.40 -8.03
N ARG A 331 -4.76 2.55 -7.72
CA ARG A 331 -5.61 3.31 -8.64
C ARG A 331 -5.10 4.74 -8.68
N ALA A 332 -5.12 5.36 -9.85
CA ALA A 332 -5.00 6.81 -9.95
C ALA A 332 -6.26 7.41 -9.33
N PHE A 333 -6.16 7.86 -8.08
CA PHE A 333 -7.24 8.57 -7.42
C PHE A 333 -6.93 10.05 -7.46
N VAL A 334 -7.79 10.83 -8.11
CA VAL A 334 -7.76 12.28 -7.98
C VAL A 334 -8.45 12.61 -6.67
N GLY A 335 -7.80 13.35 -5.77
CA GLY A 335 -8.52 14.05 -4.71
C GLY A 335 -9.59 14.88 -5.39
N ASP A 336 -10.84 14.41 -5.29
CA ASP A 336 -12.00 14.82 -6.07
C ASP A 336 -11.72 15.28 -7.51
N LEU A 337 -12.16 14.43 -8.44
CA LEU A 337 -12.54 14.79 -9.82
C LEU A 337 -11.49 14.57 -10.93
N GLN A 338 -11.76 13.48 -11.66
CA GLN A 338 -11.43 13.16 -13.04
C GLN A 338 -10.01 12.70 -13.44
N LEU A 339 -9.98 11.51 -14.04
CA LEU A 339 -8.99 11.06 -15.01
C LEU A 339 -9.08 11.96 -16.25
N SER A 340 -8.18 12.92 -16.35
CA SER A 340 -7.77 13.57 -17.58
C SER A 340 -6.68 12.70 -18.21
N SER A 341 -6.92 12.25 -19.44
CA SER A 341 -5.97 11.43 -20.20
C SER A 341 -4.64 12.15 -20.50
N TRP A 342 -4.60 13.47 -20.32
CA TRP A 342 -3.41 14.30 -20.50
C TRP A 342 -2.57 14.42 -19.21
N ASP A 343 -3.17 14.41 -18.03
CA ASP A 343 -2.45 14.58 -16.76
C ASP A 343 -1.78 13.29 -16.27
N GLY A 344 -2.28 12.13 -16.71
CA GLY A 344 -1.60 10.85 -16.47
C GLY A 344 -0.39 10.60 -17.37
N LEU A 345 -0.13 11.48 -18.34
CA LEU A 345 1.14 11.56 -19.09
C LEU A 345 2.17 12.48 -18.41
N THR A 346 1.74 13.36 -17.49
CA THR A 346 2.61 14.32 -16.78
C THR A 346 2.89 13.97 -15.31
N GLY A 347 2.15 13.02 -14.71
CA GLY A 347 2.47 12.48 -13.38
C GLY A 347 1.71 13.04 -12.19
N VAL A 348 0.58 13.70 -12.43
CA VAL A 348 -0.08 14.55 -11.43
C VAL A 348 -1.00 13.75 -10.47
N TYR A 349 -1.15 12.43 -10.66
CA TYR A 349 -2.08 11.62 -9.87
C TYR A 349 -1.39 10.88 -8.73
N PRO A 350 -1.90 10.94 -7.49
CA PRO A 350 -1.32 10.16 -6.41
C PRO A 350 -1.58 8.66 -6.61
N SER A 351 -0.52 7.87 -6.51
CA SER A 351 -0.53 6.41 -6.45
C SER A 351 -0.76 5.98 -5.00
N ARG A 352 -1.91 5.37 -4.73
CA ARG A 352 -2.27 4.85 -3.41
C ARG A 352 -2.81 3.44 -3.49
N LEU A 353 -2.60 2.68 -2.42
CA LEU A 353 -3.11 1.33 -2.29
C LEU A 353 -4.51 1.33 -1.68
N PHE A 354 -5.50 0.90 -2.47
CA PHE A 354 -6.88 0.73 -2.00
C PHE A 354 -7.16 -0.72 -1.61
N VAL A 355 -7.95 -0.88 -0.54
CA VAL A 355 -8.52 -2.17 -0.13
C VAL A 355 -10.02 -2.15 -0.46
N LEU A 356 -10.43 -3.05 -1.36
CA LEU A 356 -11.79 -3.08 -1.92
C LEU A 356 -12.43 -4.46 -1.73
N PRO A 357 -13.75 -4.57 -1.56
CA PRO A 357 -14.45 -5.85 -1.62
C PRO A 357 -14.35 -6.44 -3.03
N LEU A 358 -14.15 -7.75 -3.13
CA LEU A 358 -14.06 -8.43 -4.43
C LEU A 358 -15.33 -8.25 -5.28
N GLU A 359 -16.51 -8.31 -4.67
CA GLU A 359 -17.79 -8.13 -5.36
C GLU A 359 -17.87 -6.80 -6.13
N GLN A 360 -17.43 -5.70 -5.50
CA GLN A 360 -17.38 -4.40 -6.15
C GLN A 360 -16.48 -4.42 -7.40
N VAL A 361 -15.31 -5.06 -7.31
CA VAL A 361 -14.36 -5.15 -8.42
C VAL A 361 -14.92 -6.02 -9.54
N ILE A 362 -15.57 -7.14 -9.21
CA ILE A 362 -16.27 -7.98 -10.18
C ILE A 362 -17.32 -7.16 -10.91
N ASP A 363 -18.16 -6.43 -10.20
CA ASP A 363 -19.24 -5.64 -10.80
C ASP A 363 -18.70 -4.51 -11.70
N GLU A 364 -17.68 -3.80 -11.23
CA GLU A 364 -17.00 -2.74 -11.97
C GLU A 364 -16.42 -3.24 -13.30
N TYR A 365 -15.72 -4.37 -13.31
CA TYR A 365 -15.11 -4.86 -14.55
C TYR A 365 -16.08 -5.67 -15.42
N THR A 366 -16.84 -6.61 -14.84
CA THR A 366 -17.63 -7.58 -15.63
C THR A 366 -18.96 -7.04 -16.12
N LYS A 367 -19.63 -6.19 -15.33
CA LYS A 367 -20.95 -5.63 -15.66
C LYS A 367 -20.85 -4.25 -16.27
N VAL A 368 -19.90 -3.45 -15.79
CA VAL A 368 -19.75 -2.04 -16.16
C VAL A 368 -18.76 -1.85 -17.31
N GLU A 369 -17.50 -2.26 -17.15
CA GLU A 369 -16.51 -2.15 -18.23
C GLU A 369 -16.64 -3.26 -19.29
N LEU A 370 -17.48 -4.26 -19.03
CA LEU A 370 -17.71 -5.43 -19.89
C LEU A 370 -16.42 -6.20 -20.20
N ARG A 371 -15.54 -6.32 -19.20
CA ARG A 371 -14.26 -7.03 -19.24
C ARG A 371 -14.27 -8.23 -18.31
N SER A 372 -13.66 -9.33 -18.75
CA SER A 372 -13.46 -10.49 -17.89
C SER A 372 -12.34 -10.23 -16.89
N LEU A 373 -12.40 -10.90 -15.75
CA LEU A 373 -11.33 -10.93 -14.76
C LEU A 373 -10.74 -12.33 -14.69
N ALA A 374 -9.41 -12.41 -14.72
CA ALA A 374 -8.64 -13.61 -14.40
C ALA A 374 -8.02 -13.46 -13.00
N SER A 375 -8.19 -14.46 -12.14
CA SER A 375 -7.67 -14.50 -10.77
C SER A 375 -6.67 -15.66 -10.69
N VAL A 376 -5.39 -15.36 -10.87
CA VAL A 376 -4.34 -16.37 -11.02
C VAL A 376 -3.56 -16.54 -9.71
N PRO A 377 -3.49 -17.74 -9.11
CA PRO A 377 -2.75 -17.97 -7.87
C PRO A 377 -1.27 -17.61 -8.01
N LEU A 378 -0.74 -16.89 -7.02
CA LEU A 378 0.70 -16.74 -6.86
C LEU A 378 1.25 -17.86 -5.98
N ARG A 379 2.39 -18.42 -6.38
CA ARG A 379 3.10 -19.48 -5.64
C ARG A 379 3.95 -18.87 -4.53
N LEU A 380 3.27 -18.40 -3.50
CA LEU A 380 3.86 -17.83 -2.28
C LEU A 380 3.82 -18.84 -1.14
N SER A 381 4.88 -18.87 -0.34
CA SER A 381 4.91 -19.54 0.95
C SER A 381 4.01 -18.83 1.96
N ARG A 382 3.72 -19.50 3.08
CA ARG A 382 2.88 -18.96 4.14
C ARG A 382 3.42 -17.63 4.68
N ASP A 383 4.72 -17.60 4.99
CA ASP A 383 5.39 -16.41 5.51
C ASP A 383 5.36 -15.26 4.48
N GLU A 384 5.48 -15.56 3.18
CA GLU A 384 5.39 -14.55 2.12
C GLU A 384 3.98 -13.95 2.00
N VAL A 385 2.93 -14.76 2.17
CA VAL A 385 1.53 -14.27 2.21
C VAL A 385 1.34 -13.33 3.38
N GLU A 386 1.78 -13.73 4.58
CA GLU A 386 1.65 -12.90 5.78
C GLU A 386 2.41 -11.59 5.66
N GLN A 387 3.67 -11.64 5.26
CA GLN A 387 4.49 -10.43 5.10
C GLN A 387 3.94 -9.52 4.00
N LEU A 388 3.35 -10.07 2.94
CA LEU A 388 2.67 -9.28 1.91
C LEU A 388 1.43 -8.58 2.44
N VAL A 389 0.61 -9.25 3.26
CA VAL A 389 -0.57 -8.66 3.91
C VAL A 389 -0.15 -7.52 4.86
N VAL A 390 0.84 -7.77 5.70
CA VAL A 390 1.42 -6.78 6.61
C VAL A 390 1.92 -5.57 5.83
N ARG A 391 2.70 -5.80 4.77
CA ARG A 391 3.25 -4.72 3.94
C ARG A 391 2.16 -3.95 3.21
N ALA A 392 1.11 -4.63 2.74
CA ALA A 392 -0.04 -3.99 2.12
C ALA A 392 -0.76 -3.06 3.10
N ALA A 393 -0.92 -3.47 4.37
CA ALA A 393 -1.47 -2.59 5.40
C ALA A 393 -0.58 -1.36 5.63
N GLU A 394 0.74 -1.54 5.78
CA GLU A 394 1.68 -0.40 5.92
C GLU A 394 1.57 0.57 4.73
N GLN A 395 1.54 0.07 3.48
CA GLN A 395 1.40 0.91 2.30
C GLN A 395 0.05 1.61 2.24
N HIS A 396 -1.03 0.94 2.63
CA HIS A 396 -2.37 1.55 2.67
C HIS A 396 -2.44 2.77 3.60
N TRP A 397 -1.71 2.75 4.72
CA TRP A 397 -1.71 3.86 5.70
C TRP A 397 -0.64 4.92 5.45
N SER A 398 0.50 4.59 4.84
CA SER A 398 1.66 5.49 4.77
C SER A 398 2.04 5.97 3.38
N TYR A 399 1.59 5.30 2.31
CA TYR A 399 2.04 5.59 0.95
C TYR A 399 1.14 6.60 0.20
N ASP A 400 1.76 7.66 -0.28
CA ASP A 400 1.22 8.65 -1.22
C ASP A 400 2.31 8.97 -2.26
N GLY A 401 2.41 8.16 -3.32
CA GLY A 401 3.40 8.34 -4.41
C GLY A 401 2.81 8.97 -5.67
N ASP A 402 3.57 9.08 -6.76
CA ASP A 402 3.10 9.63 -8.04
C ASP A 402 2.77 8.51 -9.06
N TYR A 403 1.57 8.52 -9.64
CA TYR A 403 1.05 7.54 -10.61
C TYR A 403 1.16 8.08 -12.05
N TYR A 404 1.67 7.24 -12.96
CA TYR A 404 1.82 7.54 -14.38
C TYR A 404 1.31 6.36 -15.22
N PHE A 405 0.46 6.58 -16.22
CA PHE A 405 -0.08 5.48 -17.05
C PHE A 405 0.99 4.70 -17.82
N VAL A 406 2.09 5.37 -18.19
CA VAL A 406 3.18 4.83 -19.03
C VAL A 406 4.40 4.38 -18.23
N SER A 407 4.47 4.63 -16.92
CA SER A 407 5.60 4.25 -16.08
C SER A 407 5.13 3.71 -14.73
N ASN A 408 4.94 4.55 -13.71
CA ASN A 408 4.50 4.15 -12.38
C ASN A 408 2.99 3.82 -12.36
N ASN A 409 2.62 2.74 -13.01
CA ASN A 409 1.24 2.27 -13.18
C ASN A 409 0.91 1.10 -12.24
N CYS A 410 -0.30 0.55 -12.35
CA CYS A 410 -0.77 -0.56 -11.53
C CYS A 410 0.15 -1.79 -11.54
N ALA A 411 0.74 -2.17 -12.67
CA ALA A 411 1.65 -3.31 -12.75
C ALA A 411 2.97 -3.04 -12.02
N VAL A 412 3.50 -1.83 -12.17
CA VAL A 412 4.72 -1.40 -11.49
C VAL A 412 4.54 -1.36 -9.98
N GLU A 413 3.46 -0.76 -9.49
CA GLU A 413 3.18 -0.66 -8.05
C GLU A 413 2.85 -2.02 -7.43
N THR A 414 2.08 -2.87 -8.14
CA THR A 414 1.86 -4.26 -7.72
C THR A 414 3.19 -5.02 -7.61
N LEU A 415 4.11 -4.87 -8.56
CA LEU A 415 5.42 -5.54 -8.48
C LEU A 415 6.29 -5.01 -7.34
N LYS A 416 6.28 -3.69 -7.08
CA LYS A 416 6.97 -3.10 -5.93
C LYS A 416 6.41 -3.61 -4.60
N LEU A 417 5.09 -3.73 -4.48
CA LEU A 417 4.43 -4.32 -3.32
C LEU A 417 4.81 -5.79 -3.15
N LEU A 418 4.78 -6.59 -4.22
CA LEU A 418 5.18 -8.00 -4.18
C LEU A 418 6.65 -8.16 -3.76
N ARG A 419 7.57 -7.33 -4.27
CA ARG A 419 8.99 -7.35 -3.86
C ARG A 419 9.18 -6.99 -2.40
N SER A 420 8.64 -5.85 -1.98
CA SER A 420 8.82 -5.34 -0.62
C SER A 420 8.04 -6.14 0.42
N GLY A 421 6.93 -6.78 0.03
CA GLY A 421 6.10 -7.62 0.88
C GLY A 421 6.66 -9.03 1.06
N THR A 422 7.12 -9.67 -0.01
CA THR A 422 7.57 -11.08 0.06
C THR A 422 9.07 -11.23 0.31
N GLY A 423 9.90 -10.25 -0.11
CA GLY A 423 11.36 -10.41 -0.12
C GLY A 423 11.87 -11.53 -1.04
N ASN A 424 11.03 -12.05 -1.95
CA ASN A 424 11.39 -13.17 -2.80
C ASN A 424 12.37 -12.75 -3.91
N PRO A 425 13.59 -13.31 -3.94
CA PRO A 425 14.62 -12.90 -4.90
C PRO A 425 14.21 -13.16 -6.36
N ARG A 426 13.29 -14.09 -6.63
CA ARG A 426 12.79 -14.38 -8.00
C ARG A 426 12.00 -13.20 -8.61
N LEU A 427 11.44 -12.32 -7.76
CA LEU A 427 10.71 -11.11 -8.17
C LEU A 427 11.64 -9.90 -8.41
N HIS A 428 12.87 -9.93 -7.88
CA HIS A 428 13.78 -8.76 -7.91
C HIS A 428 14.15 -8.34 -9.33
N ALA A 429 14.20 -9.28 -10.26
CA ALA A 429 14.60 -9.01 -11.64
C ALA A 429 13.47 -8.84 -12.65
N LEU A 430 12.21 -9.03 -12.23
CA LEU A 430 11.06 -8.78 -13.11
C LEU A 430 10.98 -7.31 -13.51
N ASP A 431 10.80 -6.97 -14.78
CA ASP A 431 10.84 -5.57 -15.23
C ASP A 431 9.68 -5.19 -16.17
N SER A 432 8.55 -5.90 -16.09
CA SER A 432 7.36 -5.58 -16.88
C SER A 432 6.58 -4.42 -16.29
N ILE A 433 6.32 -3.41 -17.11
CA ILE A 433 5.39 -2.31 -16.83
C ILE A 433 3.97 -2.60 -17.33
N LEU A 434 3.75 -3.74 -17.99
CA LEU A 434 2.45 -4.15 -18.52
C LEU A 434 1.84 -5.22 -17.60
N PRO A 435 0.55 -5.10 -17.23
CA PRO A 435 -0.16 -6.09 -16.43
C PRO A 435 -0.03 -7.53 -16.98
N ASN A 436 -0.43 -7.76 -18.23
CA ASN A 436 -0.36 -9.09 -18.85
C ASN A 436 1.09 -9.59 -18.92
N GLY A 437 2.03 -8.73 -19.34
CA GLY A 437 3.44 -9.09 -19.42
C GLY A 437 4.05 -9.43 -18.07
N LEU A 438 3.58 -8.82 -16.98
CA LEU A 438 4.02 -9.17 -15.63
C LEU A 438 3.54 -10.56 -15.24
N LEU A 439 2.28 -10.88 -15.53
CA LEU A 439 1.73 -12.23 -15.31
C LEU A 439 2.48 -13.30 -16.11
N GLU A 440 2.71 -13.07 -17.41
CA GLU A 440 3.47 -13.97 -18.28
C GLU A 440 4.88 -14.24 -17.73
N LEU A 441 5.59 -13.18 -17.27
CA LEU A 441 6.91 -13.35 -16.67
C LEU A 441 6.88 -14.10 -15.33
N MET A 442 5.85 -13.90 -14.51
CA MET A 442 5.69 -14.64 -13.26
C MET A 442 5.39 -16.11 -13.52
N ASP A 443 4.50 -16.42 -14.47
CA ASP A 443 4.19 -17.79 -14.89
C ASP A 443 5.43 -18.51 -15.45
N ALA A 444 6.16 -17.85 -16.35
CA ALA A 444 7.41 -18.38 -16.92
C ALA A 444 8.50 -18.67 -15.86
N ARG A 445 8.43 -18.02 -14.69
CA ARG A 445 9.34 -18.25 -13.55
C ARG A 445 8.74 -19.18 -12.48
N GLY A 446 7.58 -19.77 -12.73
CA GLY A 446 6.87 -20.62 -11.77
C GLY A 446 6.50 -19.88 -10.49
N LEU A 447 6.18 -18.58 -10.60
CA LEU A 447 5.69 -17.71 -9.53
C LEU A 447 4.17 -17.51 -9.59
N ALA A 448 3.54 -17.77 -10.74
CA ALA A 448 2.10 -17.79 -10.92
C ALA A 448 1.67 -19.14 -11.51
N ASP A 449 0.40 -19.50 -11.34
CA ASP A 449 -0.16 -20.77 -11.84
C ASP A 449 -1.28 -20.51 -12.85
N THR A 450 -0.94 -20.23 -14.11
CA THR A 450 -1.96 -19.90 -15.13
C THR A 450 -2.79 -21.11 -15.59
N THR A 451 -2.34 -22.34 -15.31
CA THR A 451 -3.04 -23.57 -15.71
C THR A 451 -4.42 -23.72 -15.09
N VAL A 452 -4.73 -22.98 -14.01
CA VAL A 452 -6.08 -22.93 -13.42
C VAL A 452 -7.12 -22.35 -14.38
N LEU A 453 -6.68 -21.68 -15.45
CA LEU A 453 -7.54 -21.10 -16.47
C LEU A 453 -7.76 -22.02 -17.68
N ASP A 454 -7.08 -23.17 -17.75
CA ASP A 454 -7.12 -24.08 -18.92
C ASP A 454 -8.50 -24.70 -19.14
N ASP A 455 -9.26 -24.96 -18.08
CA ASP A 455 -10.68 -25.33 -18.14
C ASP A 455 -11.55 -24.13 -17.75
N PRO A 456 -12.19 -23.44 -18.72
CA PRO A 456 -13.01 -22.26 -18.44
C PRO A 456 -14.18 -22.52 -17.49
N ARG A 457 -14.76 -23.74 -17.50
CA ARG A 457 -15.91 -24.06 -16.64
C ARG A 457 -15.47 -24.22 -15.20
N GLU A 458 -14.38 -24.94 -14.99
CA GLU A 458 -13.80 -25.12 -13.67
C GLU A 458 -13.25 -23.79 -13.12
N ALA A 459 -12.59 -23.01 -13.98
CA ALA A 459 -12.10 -21.69 -13.65
C ALA A 459 -13.23 -20.77 -13.15
N LEU A 460 -14.39 -20.79 -13.82
CA LEU A 460 -15.56 -20.02 -13.41
C LEU A 460 -16.17 -20.55 -12.10
N ARG A 461 -16.26 -21.88 -11.95
CA ARG A 461 -16.83 -22.53 -10.76
C ARG A 461 -16.04 -22.24 -9.49
N LEU A 462 -14.71 -22.23 -9.59
CA LEU A 462 -13.79 -22.01 -8.46
C LEU A 462 -13.38 -20.54 -8.29
N GLY A 463 -13.90 -19.63 -9.12
CA GLY A 463 -13.61 -18.21 -9.03
C GLY A 463 -12.19 -17.85 -9.47
N TYR A 464 -11.55 -18.65 -10.33
CA TYR A 464 -10.34 -18.27 -11.06
C TYR A 464 -10.65 -17.36 -12.27
N ARG A 465 -11.90 -17.34 -12.73
CA ARG A 465 -12.36 -16.49 -13.81
C ARG A 465 -13.73 -15.91 -13.51
N PHE A 466 -13.90 -14.62 -13.77
CA PHE A 466 -15.20 -13.95 -13.76
C PHE A 466 -15.48 -13.44 -15.17
N ASP A 467 -16.46 -14.06 -15.82
CA ASP A 467 -16.80 -13.71 -17.19
C ASP A 467 -17.43 -12.32 -17.28
N SER A 468 -17.04 -11.60 -18.32
CA SER A 468 -17.77 -10.41 -18.74
C SER A 468 -19.24 -10.73 -19.03
N PHE A 469 -20.14 -9.84 -18.62
CA PHE A 469 -21.54 -9.93 -19.01
C PHE A 469 -21.75 -9.69 -20.51
N ARG A 470 -20.71 -9.25 -21.25
CA ARG A 470 -20.74 -9.06 -22.71
C ARG A 470 -21.26 -10.28 -23.45
N GLU A 471 -20.78 -11.48 -23.15
CA GLU A 471 -21.24 -12.69 -23.86
C GLU A 471 -22.71 -13.00 -23.57
N ARG A 472 -23.15 -12.77 -22.33
CA ARG A 472 -24.56 -12.94 -21.92
C ARG A 472 -25.44 -11.92 -22.64
N TYR A 473 -25.00 -10.66 -22.70
CA TYR A 473 -25.70 -9.60 -23.42
C TYR A 473 -25.70 -9.87 -24.92
N GLN A 474 -24.60 -10.31 -25.51
CA GLN A 474 -24.51 -10.71 -26.91
C GLN A 474 -25.40 -11.93 -27.22
N ALA A 475 -25.54 -12.88 -26.29
CA ALA A 475 -26.48 -13.99 -26.42
C ALA A 475 -27.94 -13.50 -26.42
N MET A 476 -28.30 -12.58 -25.51
CA MET A 476 -29.62 -11.95 -25.52
C MET A 476 -29.86 -11.16 -26.80
N PHE A 477 -28.84 -10.44 -27.28
CA PHE A 477 -28.91 -9.69 -28.53
C PHE A 477 -29.08 -10.60 -29.76
N ARG A 478 -28.41 -11.76 -29.80
CA ARG A 478 -28.64 -12.78 -30.85
C ARG A 478 -30.09 -13.27 -30.86
N VAL A 479 -30.69 -13.50 -29.70
CA VAL A 479 -32.13 -13.84 -29.59
C VAL A 479 -32.99 -12.73 -30.19
N LEU A 480 -32.64 -11.46 -29.99
CA LEU A 480 -33.35 -10.35 -30.64
C LEU A 480 -33.17 -10.38 -32.16
N ARG A 481 -31.96 -10.58 -32.68
CA ARG A 481 -31.69 -10.66 -34.12
C ARG A 481 -32.44 -11.80 -34.82
N GLU A 482 -32.59 -12.93 -34.15
CA GLU A 482 -33.31 -14.09 -34.70
C GLU A 482 -34.83 -13.85 -34.79
N ARG A 483 -35.39 -12.98 -33.94
CA ARG A 483 -36.83 -12.82 -33.77
C ARG A 483 -37.38 -11.48 -34.27
N LEU A 484 -36.52 -10.48 -34.35
CA LEU A 484 -36.86 -9.11 -34.71
C LEU A 484 -35.96 -8.65 -35.86
N PRO A 485 -36.49 -7.89 -36.83
CA PRO A 485 -35.72 -7.38 -37.96
C PRO A 485 -34.85 -6.17 -37.54
N ILE A 486 -33.97 -6.35 -36.56
CA ILE A 486 -33.03 -5.33 -36.10
C ILE A 486 -31.77 -5.33 -36.98
N THR A 487 -31.22 -4.14 -37.22
CA THR A 487 -30.13 -3.92 -38.18
C THR A 487 -28.74 -3.89 -37.56
N GLN A 488 -28.64 -3.84 -36.24
CA GLN A 488 -27.37 -3.77 -35.53
C GLN A 488 -26.64 -5.12 -35.56
N ASP A 489 -25.31 -5.04 -35.56
CA ASP A 489 -24.47 -6.22 -35.73
C ASP A 489 -24.05 -6.85 -34.40
N ASN A 490 -23.94 -6.05 -33.35
CA ASN A 490 -23.49 -6.47 -32.03
C ASN A 490 -24.24 -5.75 -30.89
N VAL A 491 -24.04 -6.23 -29.66
CA VAL A 491 -24.72 -5.70 -28.49
C VAL A 491 -24.28 -4.29 -28.13
N GLU A 492 -23.05 -3.91 -28.44
CA GLU A 492 -22.54 -2.56 -28.17
C GLU A 492 -23.29 -1.51 -28.98
N THR A 493 -23.40 -1.72 -30.30
CA THR A 493 -24.17 -0.86 -31.21
C THR A 493 -25.67 -0.85 -30.89
N TRP A 494 -26.19 -1.92 -30.27
CA TRP A 494 -27.53 -1.93 -29.69
C TRP A 494 -27.66 -1.03 -28.46
N LEU A 495 -26.74 -1.17 -27.50
CA LEU A 495 -26.72 -0.40 -26.26
C LEU A 495 -26.36 1.08 -26.49
N GLU A 496 -25.81 1.44 -27.64
CA GLU A 496 -25.51 2.83 -28.06
C GLU A 496 -26.73 3.58 -28.60
N GLN A 497 -27.80 2.89 -28.98
CA GLN A 497 -29.01 3.55 -29.45
C GLN A 497 -29.69 4.35 -28.33
N PRO A 498 -30.49 5.37 -28.67
CA PRO A 498 -31.40 5.99 -27.70
C PRO A 498 -32.46 5.00 -27.21
N ALA A 499 -32.86 5.14 -25.94
CA ALA A 499 -33.88 4.30 -25.31
C ALA A 499 -35.21 4.28 -26.08
N GLU A 500 -35.61 5.43 -26.64
CA GLU A 500 -36.83 5.53 -27.46
C GLU A 500 -36.74 4.71 -28.76
N THR A 501 -35.55 4.63 -29.36
CA THR A 501 -35.35 3.83 -30.58
C THR A 501 -35.50 2.35 -30.28
N ARG A 502 -34.95 1.90 -29.14
CA ARG A 502 -35.10 0.50 -28.67
C ARG A 502 -36.56 0.16 -28.35
N ARG A 503 -37.32 1.11 -27.78
CA ARG A 503 -38.75 0.95 -27.41
C ARG A 503 -39.64 0.50 -28.58
N ASN A 504 -39.32 0.92 -29.81
CA ASN A 504 -40.09 0.58 -31.02
C ASN A 504 -40.21 -0.94 -31.30
N TRP A 505 -39.36 -1.74 -30.66
CA TRP A 505 -39.34 -3.19 -30.80
C TRP A 505 -40.20 -3.93 -29.77
N PHE A 506 -40.61 -3.27 -28.68
CA PHE A 506 -41.19 -3.95 -27.52
C PHE A 506 -42.54 -4.60 -27.85
N ALA A 507 -43.43 -3.87 -28.53
CA ALA A 507 -44.75 -4.38 -28.92
C ALA A 507 -44.68 -5.55 -29.92
N LYS A 508 -43.59 -5.65 -30.68
CA LYS A 508 -43.37 -6.72 -31.69
C LYS A 508 -42.67 -7.95 -31.09
N ALA A 509 -42.15 -7.84 -29.88
CA ALA A 509 -41.41 -8.89 -29.22
C ALA A 509 -42.35 -9.93 -28.62
N ASP A 510 -42.06 -11.20 -28.90
CA ASP A 510 -42.67 -12.34 -28.20
C ASP A 510 -42.03 -12.55 -26.82
N LEU A 511 -42.54 -13.49 -26.03
CA LEU A 511 -42.13 -13.68 -24.63
C LEU A 511 -40.60 -13.79 -24.46
N ARG A 512 -39.94 -14.53 -25.37
CA ARG A 512 -38.50 -14.77 -25.30
C ARG A 512 -37.71 -13.52 -25.73
N ALA A 513 -38.15 -12.83 -26.76
CA ALA A 513 -37.56 -11.56 -27.18
C ALA A 513 -37.77 -10.46 -26.12
N SER A 514 -38.93 -10.40 -25.47
CA SER A 514 -39.21 -9.45 -24.38
C SER A 514 -38.32 -9.69 -23.16
N ALA A 515 -38.07 -10.95 -22.79
CA ALA A 515 -37.14 -11.28 -21.71
C ALA A 515 -35.69 -10.85 -22.04
N ALA A 516 -35.26 -11.06 -23.29
CA ALA A 516 -33.95 -10.60 -23.76
C ALA A 516 -33.86 -9.06 -23.79
N LEU A 517 -34.91 -8.37 -24.25
CA LEU A 517 -35.00 -6.90 -24.22
C LEU A 517 -34.91 -6.36 -22.79
N LEU A 518 -35.56 -6.98 -21.81
CA LEU A 518 -35.51 -6.56 -20.41
C LEU A 518 -34.07 -6.56 -19.87
N LEU A 519 -33.33 -7.65 -20.10
CA LEU A 519 -31.93 -7.76 -19.65
C LEU A 519 -31.02 -6.74 -20.36
N LEU A 520 -31.23 -6.50 -21.65
CA LEU A 520 -30.45 -5.52 -22.41
C LEU A 520 -30.80 -4.08 -22.01
N GLU A 521 -32.06 -3.80 -21.68
CA GLU A 521 -32.47 -2.48 -21.22
C GLU A 521 -31.94 -2.17 -19.81
N GLN A 522 -31.85 -3.18 -18.93
CA GLN A 522 -31.16 -3.04 -17.64
C GLN A 522 -29.66 -2.74 -17.84
N ALA A 523 -29.01 -3.39 -18.81
CA ALA A 523 -27.62 -3.10 -19.16
C ALA A 523 -27.46 -1.66 -19.71
N ALA A 524 -28.40 -1.22 -20.56
CA ALA A 524 -28.42 0.15 -21.07
C ALA A 524 -28.59 1.17 -19.93
N LEU A 525 -29.51 0.94 -18.98
CA LEU A 525 -29.69 1.83 -17.83
C LEU A 525 -28.42 1.96 -16.99
N ARG A 526 -27.75 0.84 -16.69
CA ARG A 526 -26.46 0.85 -15.95
C ARG A 526 -25.40 1.68 -16.66
N ARG A 527 -25.31 1.56 -17.99
CA ARG A 527 -24.41 2.39 -18.80
C ARG A 527 -24.77 3.88 -18.72
N GLN A 528 -26.05 4.21 -18.81
CA GLN A 528 -26.52 5.61 -18.71
C GLN A 528 -26.21 6.22 -17.34
N LEU A 529 -26.38 5.46 -16.25
CA LEU A 529 -26.03 5.90 -14.90
C LEU A 529 -24.54 6.24 -14.75
N LEU A 530 -23.65 5.48 -15.41
CA LEU A 530 -22.22 5.79 -15.40
C LEU A 530 -21.88 7.04 -16.19
N LEU A 531 -22.49 7.21 -17.37
CA LEU A 531 -22.32 8.41 -18.17
C LEU A 531 -22.85 9.65 -17.42
N ALA A 532 -23.97 9.50 -16.70
CA ALA A 532 -24.51 10.54 -15.82
C ALA A 532 -23.53 10.88 -14.70
N GLN A 533 -22.92 9.89 -14.03
CA GLN A 533 -21.89 10.14 -13.01
C GLN A 533 -20.67 10.88 -13.56
N ASP A 534 -20.17 10.48 -14.73
CA ASP A 534 -19.03 11.15 -15.40
C ASP A 534 -19.38 12.59 -15.81
N GLU A 535 -20.59 12.81 -16.29
CA GLU A 535 -21.12 14.12 -16.66
C GLU A 535 -21.26 15.06 -15.44
N LEU A 536 -21.85 14.58 -14.34
CA LEU A 536 -21.96 15.34 -13.08
C LEU A 536 -20.57 15.73 -12.56
N LYS A 537 -19.61 14.80 -12.58
CA LYS A 537 -18.22 15.06 -12.19
C LYS A 537 -17.59 16.18 -13.03
N ARG A 538 -17.72 16.08 -14.37
CA ARG A 538 -17.21 17.13 -15.29
C ARG A 538 -17.88 18.48 -15.04
N ARG A 539 -19.21 18.49 -14.89
CA ARG A 539 -19.99 19.73 -14.71
C ARG A 539 -19.69 20.39 -13.37
N TYR A 540 -19.49 19.61 -12.31
CA TYR A 540 -19.05 20.14 -11.02
C TYR A 540 -17.65 20.77 -11.12
N LEU A 541 -16.69 20.10 -11.76
CA LEU A 541 -15.34 20.63 -11.98
C LEU A 541 -15.33 21.95 -12.74
N THR A 542 -15.97 21.98 -13.90
CA THR A 542 -15.93 23.15 -14.79
C THR A 542 -16.84 24.27 -14.28
N GLY A 543 -17.98 23.93 -13.70
CA GLY A 543 -18.93 24.89 -13.12
C GLY A 543 -18.40 25.57 -11.86
N ARG A 544 -17.55 24.90 -11.06
CA ARG A 544 -16.82 25.52 -9.94
C ARG A 544 -15.86 26.61 -10.43
N ALA A 545 -15.13 26.35 -11.52
CA ALA A 545 -14.22 27.34 -12.11
C ALA A 545 -14.96 28.53 -12.74
N ALA A 546 -16.22 28.34 -13.16
CA ALA A 546 -17.03 29.34 -13.84
C ALA A 546 -18.04 30.09 -12.94
N GLY A 547 -18.25 29.66 -11.69
CA GLY A 547 -19.19 30.28 -10.76
C GLY A 547 -20.67 30.11 -11.14
N ASP A 548 -21.05 28.93 -11.65
CA ASP A 548 -22.41 28.65 -12.17
C ASP A 548 -23.49 28.64 -11.06
N PRO A 549 -24.50 29.54 -11.10
CA PRO A 549 -25.56 29.61 -10.10
C PRO A 549 -26.45 28.36 -9.99
N SER A 550 -26.55 27.56 -11.07
CA SER A 550 -27.35 26.32 -11.09
C SER A 550 -26.76 25.22 -10.20
N LEU A 551 -25.47 25.34 -9.85
CA LEU A 551 -24.77 24.45 -8.93
C LEU A 551 -24.86 24.91 -7.46
N ASN A 552 -25.44 26.06 -7.13
CA ASN A 552 -25.31 26.60 -5.76
C ASN A 552 -25.99 25.77 -4.66
N LYS A 553 -27.08 25.06 -4.97
CA LYS A 553 -27.83 24.27 -3.97
C LYS A 553 -27.38 22.81 -3.91
N ALA A 554 -27.34 22.14 -5.06
CA ALA A 554 -26.88 20.76 -5.19
C ALA A 554 -25.35 20.64 -5.13
N GLY A 555 -24.62 21.68 -5.56
CA GLY A 555 -23.17 21.76 -5.43
C GLY A 555 -22.70 21.94 -3.99
N ALA A 556 -23.49 22.52 -3.09
CA ALA A 556 -23.16 22.57 -1.66
C ALA A 556 -23.27 21.19 -0.99
N ALA A 557 -24.33 20.43 -1.28
CA ALA A 557 -24.48 19.05 -0.82
C ALA A 557 -23.42 18.13 -1.45
N LEU A 558 -23.18 18.28 -2.76
CA LEU A 558 -22.14 17.54 -3.46
C LEU A 558 -20.73 17.92 -2.99
N GLU A 559 -20.45 19.19 -2.68
CA GLU A 559 -19.20 19.65 -2.08
C GLU A 559 -19.02 19.07 -0.68
N GLN A 560 -20.08 19.00 0.12
CA GLN A 560 -20.03 18.33 1.41
C GLN A 560 -19.80 16.82 1.25
N ILE A 561 -20.41 16.15 0.27
CA ILE A 561 -20.16 14.72 0.01
C ILE A 561 -18.73 14.50 -0.49
N LEU A 562 -18.23 15.32 -1.40
CA LEU A 562 -16.87 15.23 -1.93
C LEU A 562 -15.83 15.50 -0.82
N ALA A 563 -15.99 16.59 -0.07
CA ALA A 563 -15.17 16.89 1.11
C ALA A 563 -15.24 15.79 2.18
N ASN A 564 -16.42 15.17 2.37
CA ASN A 564 -16.61 14.05 3.27
C ASN A 564 -16.41 12.68 2.61
N SER A 565 -15.96 12.54 1.36
CA SER A 565 -15.66 11.24 0.74
C SER A 565 -14.20 11.15 0.30
N GLY A 566 -13.52 12.29 0.13
CA GLY A 566 -12.07 12.39 -0.03
C GLY A 566 -11.29 11.70 1.10
N PHE A 567 -11.87 11.57 2.30
CA PHE A 567 -11.25 10.85 3.42
C PHE A 567 -11.03 9.35 3.12
N LEU A 568 -11.86 8.73 2.28
CA LEU A 568 -11.70 7.33 1.88
C LEU A 568 -10.46 7.10 1.01
N SER A 569 -9.85 8.18 0.53
CA SER A 569 -8.67 8.13 -0.33
C SER A 569 -7.36 8.38 0.38
N ARG A 570 -7.39 8.87 1.63
CA ARG A 570 -6.20 9.15 2.45
C ARG A 570 -6.44 8.69 3.89
N PRO A 571 -6.28 7.39 4.17
CA PRO A 571 -6.52 6.85 5.51
C PRO A 571 -5.70 7.58 6.59
N ALA A 572 -4.48 8.00 6.28
CA ALA A 572 -3.62 8.75 7.20
C ALA A 572 -4.21 10.07 7.72
N GLU A 573 -4.93 10.82 6.87
CA GLU A 573 -5.49 12.14 7.22
C GLU A 573 -6.63 12.03 8.23
N LEU A 574 -7.17 10.83 8.44
CA LEU A 574 -8.22 10.58 9.42
C LEU A 574 -7.73 10.54 10.87
N LEU A 575 -6.42 10.53 11.09
CA LEU A 575 -5.80 10.46 12.41
C LEU A 575 -5.00 11.73 12.70
N GLU A 576 -5.27 12.39 13.82
CA GLU A 576 -4.63 13.66 14.21
C GLU A 576 -3.22 13.51 14.81
N GLY A 577 -2.63 12.30 14.79
CA GLY A 577 -1.28 12.07 15.31
C GLY A 577 -0.90 10.60 15.38
N GLY A 578 0.36 10.33 15.74
CA GLY A 578 0.99 9.01 15.73
C GLY A 578 1.64 8.65 14.38
N TYR A 579 2.27 7.48 14.31
CA TYR A 579 2.99 7.03 13.11
C TYR A 579 2.80 5.53 12.82
N GLY A 580 3.17 5.12 11.61
CA GLY A 580 3.00 3.77 11.11
C GLY A 580 1.54 3.31 11.12
N LEU A 581 1.32 2.02 11.32
CA LEU A 581 -0.01 1.43 11.47
C LEU A 581 -0.75 2.03 12.68
N PRO A 582 -2.07 2.30 12.56
CA PRO A 582 -2.88 2.75 13.69
C PRO A 582 -2.87 1.74 14.84
N GLN A 583 -2.59 2.21 16.05
CA GLN A 583 -2.69 1.41 17.27
C GLN A 583 -4.11 1.44 17.84
N GLN A 584 -4.42 0.55 18.79
CA GLN A 584 -5.77 0.35 19.33
C GLN A 584 -6.48 1.66 19.73
N GLN A 585 -5.81 2.57 20.45
CA GLN A 585 -6.39 3.85 20.87
C GLN A 585 -6.62 4.84 19.72
N GLU A 586 -5.81 4.76 18.66
CA GLU A 586 -6.00 5.55 17.42
C GLU A 586 -7.20 4.99 16.64
N TRP A 587 -7.32 3.66 16.59
CA TRP A 587 -8.42 2.96 15.94
C TRP A 587 -9.78 3.22 16.58
N GLU A 588 -9.89 3.20 17.91
CA GLU A 588 -11.14 3.49 18.62
C GLU A 588 -11.65 4.91 18.34
N ARG A 589 -10.74 5.88 18.27
CA ARG A 589 -11.07 7.27 17.88
C ARG A 589 -11.55 7.35 16.43
N LEU A 590 -10.89 6.60 15.54
CA LEU A 590 -11.26 6.52 14.14
C LEU A 590 -12.64 5.88 13.95
N GLU A 591 -12.98 4.85 14.71
CA GLU A 591 -14.31 4.22 14.66
C GLU A 591 -15.42 5.20 15.03
N ILE A 592 -15.20 6.04 16.05
CA ILE A 592 -16.16 7.05 16.49
C ILE A 592 -16.34 8.10 15.39
N SER A 593 -15.25 8.71 14.91
CA SER A 593 -15.30 9.77 13.90
C SER A 593 -15.85 9.28 12.55
N SER A 594 -15.53 8.03 12.18
CA SER A 594 -16.01 7.41 10.95
C SER A 594 -17.52 7.13 11.00
N ARG A 595 -18.06 6.67 12.14
CA ARG A 595 -19.51 6.45 12.31
C ARG A 595 -20.31 7.75 12.17
N GLU A 596 -19.82 8.85 12.76
CA GLU A 596 -20.45 10.16 12.66
C GLU A 596 -20.46 10.66 11.20
N ARG A 597 -19.32 10.59 10.52
CA ARG A 597 -19.20 10.98 9.10
C ARG A 597 -20.06 10.11 8.19
N GLN A 598 -20.14 8.81 8.45
CA GLN A 598 -20.99 7.89 7.67
C GLN A 598 -22.48 8.21 7.84
N GLN A 599 -22.92 8.60 9.04
CA GLN A 599 -24.30 9.06 9.26
C GLN A 599 -24.57 10.35 8.48
N GLN A 600 -23.64 11.29 8.50
CA GLN A 600 -23.73 12.53 7.72
C GLN A 600 -23.78 12.26 6.21
N LEU A 601 -22.90 11.38 5.70
CA LEU A 601 -22.89 11.00 4.27
C LEU A 601 -24.20 10.35 3.83
N ARG A 602 -24.81 9.49 4.68
CA ARG A 602 -26.11 8.90 4.37
C ARG A 602 -27.21 9.96 4.25
N GLN A 603 -27.27 10.90 5.20
CA GLN A 603 -28.22 12.02 5.15
C GLN A 603 -28.01 12.88 3.88
N LEU A 604 -26.76 13.21 3.56
CA LEU A 604 -26.43 13.97 2.36
C LEU A 604 -26.76 13.21 1.07
N SER A 605 -26.54 11.90 1.04
CA SER A 605 -26.88 11.06 -0.12
C SER A 605 -28.39 11.03 -0.37
N ASP A 606 -29.20 10.90 0.69
CA ASP A 606 -30.66 10.91 0.59
C ASP A 606 -31.18 12.28 0.09
N GLU A 607 -30.55 13.38 0.50
CA GLU A 607 -30.85 14.74 0.01
C GLU A 607 -30.41 14.94 -1.45
N LEU A 608 -29.29 14.33 -1.86
CA LEU A 608 -28.69 14.48 -3.17
C LEU A 608 -29.46 13.71 -4.26
N ASP A 609 -30.02 12.54 -3.96
CA ASP A 609 -30.72 11.70 -4.94
C ASP A 609 -31.89 12.41 -5.65
N GLY A 610 -32.56 13.34 -4.96
CA GLY A 610 -33.63 14.17 -5.55
C GLY A 610 -33.11 15.33 -6.41
N GLU A 611 -31.95 15.90 -6.05
CA GLU A 611 -31.39 17.11 -6.68
C GLU A 611 -30.41 16.79 -7.82
N VAL A 612 -29.79 15.60 -7.82
CA VAL A 612 -28.83 15.16 -8.86
C VAL A 612 -29.48 15.08 -10.24
N ARG A 613 -30.76 14.69 -10.32
CA ARG A 613 -31.49 14.68 -11.60
C ARG A 613 -31.55 16.08 -12.23
N ASN A 614 -31.65 17.13 -11.41
CA ASN A 614 -31.68 18.53 -11.87
C ASN A 614 -30.32 19.03 -12.36
N LEU A 615 -29.21 18.35 -12.00
CA LEU A 615 -27.86 18.70 -12.41
C LEU A 615 -27.41 18.04 -13.72
N LEU A 616 -28.13 17.03 -14.18
CA LEU A 616 -27.84 16.37 -15.46
C LEU A 616 -28.21 17.28 -16.63
N GLN A 617 -27.55 17.08 -17.76
CA GLN A 617 -28.00 17.68 -19.01
C GLN A 617 -29.39 17.13 -19.37
N PRO A 618 -30.27 17.95 -19.98
CA PRO A 618 -31.61 17.52 -20.35
C PRO A 618 -31.62 16.24 -21.17
N GLU A 619 -30.65 16.07 -22.07
CA GLU A 619 -30.49 14.89 -22.91
C GLU A 619 -30.19 13.63 -22.07
N ARG A 620 -29.35 13.75 -21.04
CA ARG A 620 -28.99 12.63 -20.15
C ARG A 620 -30.16 12.23 -19.27
N LEU A 621 -30.84 13.22 -18.70
CA LEU A 621 -32.01 12.97 -17.85
C LEU A 621 -33.13 12.31 -18.66
N ALA A 622 -33.43 12.82 -19.87
CA ALA A 622 -34.43 12.26 -20.75
C ALA A 622 -34.12 10.80 -21.13
N GLU A 623 -32.84 10.48 -21.41
CA GLU A 623 -32.43 9.12 -21.72
C GLU A 623 -32.58 8.17 -20.51
N LEU A 624 -32.22 8.61 -19.29
CA LEU A 624 -32.43 7.84 -18.06
C LEU A 624 -33.92 7.57 -17.79
N GLU A 625 -34.76 8.60 -17.88
CA GLU A 625 -36.22 8.47 -17.71
C GLU A 625 -36.83 7.56 -18.78
N ALA A 626 -36.36 7.67 -20.02
CA ALA A 626 -36.81 6.79 -21.10
C ALA A 626 -36.39 5.33 -20.88
N ASN A 627 -35.20 5.08 -20.35
CA ASN A 627 -34.74 3.75 -19.91
C ASN A 627 -35.59 3.20 -18.76
N GLU A 628 -35.87 4.00 -17.73
CA GLU A 628 -36.74 3.61 -16.59
C GLU A 628 -38.15 3.26 -17.08
N ALA A 629 -38.74 4.09 -17.93
CA ALA A 629 -40.04 3.84 -18.55
C ALA A 629 -40.03 2.58 -19.44
N ASN A 630 -38.92 2.33 -20.14
CA ASN A 630 -38.75 1.12 -20.93
C ASN A 630 -38.79 -0.16 -20.07
N LEU A 631 -38.13 -0.14 -18.91
CA LEU A 631 -38.13 -1.27 -17.98
C LEU A 631 -39.54 -1.57 -17.45
N VAL A 632 -40.30 -0.53 -17.10
CA VAL A 632 -41.71 -0.68 -16.68
C VAL A 632 -42.54 -1.28 -17.81
N THR A 633 -42.45 -0.71 -19.01
CA THR A 633 -43.19 -1.17 -20.20
C THR A 633 -42.87 -2.63 -20.54
N LEU A 634 -41.60 -3.01 -20.51
CA LEU A 634 -41.17 -4.39 -20.75
C LEU A 634 -41.69 -5.33 -19.66
N GLY A 635 -41.67 -4.91 -18.39
CA GLY A 635 -42.21 -5.70 -17.29
C GLY A 635 -43.73 -5.94 -17.40
N GLU A 636 -44.50 -4.94 -17.83
CA GLU A 636 -45.93 -5.07 -18.11
C GLU A 636 -46.21 -5.97 -19.31
N HIS A 637 -45.51 -5.74 -20.43
CA HIS A 637 -45.65 -6.54 -21.64
C HIS A 637 -45.32 -8.01 -21.42
N LEU A 638 -44.24 -8.30 -20.67
CA LEU A 638 -43.82 -9.66 -20.35
C LEU A 638 -44.84 -10.37 -19.45
N ARG A 639 -45.43 -9.67 -18.47
CA ARG A 639 -46.55 -10.19 -17.66
C ARG A 639 -47.79 -10.46 -18.51
N ALA A 640 -48.13 -9.59 -19.45
CA ALA A 640 -49.27 -9.77 -20.35
C ALA A 640 -49.07 -10.99 -21.28
N LEU A 641 -47.89 -11.15 -21.85
CA LEU A 641 -47.53 -12.30 -22.67
C LEU A 641 -47.50 -13.62 -21.87
N HIS A 642 -46.97 -13.60 -20.65
CA HIS A 642 -46.96 -14.77 -19.75
C HIS A 642 -48.39 -15.22 -19.42
N LYS A 643 -49.27 -14.27 -19.09
CA LYS A 643 -50.70 -14.52 -18.86
C LYS A 643 -51.38 -15.10 -20.11
N ALA A 644 -51.13 -14.52 -21.28
CA ALA A 644 -51.67 -15.01 -22.55
C ALA A 644 -51.19 -16.43 -22.90
N SER A 645 -50.00 -16.83 -22.43
CA SER A 645 -49.44 -18.17 -22.61
C SER A 645 -49.86 -19.21 -21.57
N GLY A 646 -50.76 -18.86 -20.63
CA GLY A 646 -51.24 -19.76 -19.57
C GLY A 646 -50.24 -19.97 -18.43
N GLY A 647 -49.33 -19.03 -18.22
CA GLY A 647 -48.34 -19.09 -17.15
C GLY A 647 -48.93 -18.92 -15.74
N LEU A 648 -48.25 -19.47 -14.73
CA LEU A 648 -48.67 -19.42 -13.33
C LEU A 648 -48.73 -17.96 -12.82
N GLU A 649 -49.87 -17.54 -12.27
CA GLU A 649 -50.02 -16.28 -11.53
C GLU A 649 -49.77 -16.58 -10.03
N LEU A 650 -48.74 -15.98 -9.44
CA LEU A 650 -48.58 -15.97 -7.98
C LEU A 650 -49.41 -14.81 -7.40
N PRO A 651 -50.10 -15.00 -6.26
CA PRO A 651 -51.04 -14.03 -5.68
C PRO A 651 -50.39 -12.72 -5.23
#